data_AF-A0AAU7Q5M0-F1
#
_entry.id   AF-A0AAU7Q5M0-F1
#
_cell.length_a   1.000
_cell.length_b   1.000
_cell.length_c   1.000
_cell.angle_alpha   90.00
_cell.angle_beta   90.00
_cell.angle_gamma   90.00
#
_symmetry.space_group_name_H-M   'P 1'
#
loop_
_entity.id
_entity.type
_entity.pdbx_description
1 polymer ?
#
loop_
_entity_poly.entity_id
_entity_poly.type
_entity_poly.pdbx_seq_one_letter_code
_entity_poly.pdbx_strand_id
1 'polypeptide(L)'
;MSNTVGTVLDPIFSLRRQVRIPAGRSVRVTFWTLVAGSEAELMALIDKHHDRSAYKRAKTLAWTQAQVQLRHLGINAEEAADFQRLAAPLLYADPRFRPPSDIIIQGAGKQSDLWPLSISGDLPIVLLRIDDIQDIAQVKQLLRAQEYWHMKLLSVDVVIINEHASSYLQDLQVAIETAVRSSQARPRYAGESSRGGVYTLRADLLSREARMLLQSVARVTLLARRGKISLQLAEMELPPVTMLPQRRLTLPAAAQIPRPEELAYFNGTGGFARNGQEYVTVMDGDTRPPAPWINVIANPDFGFLASARGSGYTWAQNSRENQLTPWLNDAVADNGGEAIYIRDEASGALWSPTLHPIDDGGRYLAYHGFGYSRFEHHTQQVHTALLQYVPLNDAVKISRLTLRNVSPHPLRLSVSAYAEWVLGTSRGASGPFLITEHDESTGAVLVRNSWSTSFQGRVAFADLAGRQNGFTADRTEFLGRNGSMHAPAALLSGGRLSGAHGAGFDPCTVLQTTIELGANQSREVVWFIGQSDSVEEARRLIATYRAADLDDILNQVAQHWRQRLRAVQVTTPDPAMDIMLNGWLLYQTQACRIQARSGFYQASGAYGFRDQLQDGMALTFAQPQLTRGHLLRAAGRQFIEGDVQHWWLPHSGQGVRTRISDDRVWLSFAVATYIHCSHDEGILDETLSYLEGPRLEPGEHDAFFQPMIAAESDTLYRHCVQGLEQTLTLFGEHGLPLMGTGDWNDGMNRVGEGGKGESVWLGWLLLRTLALFTPWVAGREPGRAARWRAREEALRDAMEREAWDGEWYRRATFDDGTWLGSRQNDECRIDSIAQSWSVLSGAADADRAAQAMASLEKLLIRPEDRLALLFTPPFDKTGHDPGYIKGYPPRPA
;
A
#
# COMPACT_ATOMS: atom_id res chain seq x y z
N MET A 1 -5.89 -7.13 -33.08
CA MET A 1 -5.86 -7.97 -31.87
C MET A 1 -5.03 -9.18 -32.20
N SER A 2 -4.13 -9.57 -31.29
CA SER A 2 -3.15 -10.66 -31.45
C SER A 2 -3.75 -12.06 -31.30
N ASN A 3 -5.03 -12.19 -30.88
CA ASN A 3 -5.74 -13.46 -30.65
C ASN A 3 -5.03 -14.41 -29.66
N THR A 4 -4.34 -13.85 -28.67
CA THR A 4 -3.64 -14.59 -27.60
C THR A 4 -4.55 -14.82 -26.39
N VAL A 5 -4.42 -15.97 -25.74
CA VAL A 5 -5.12 -16.34 -24.47
C VAL A 5 -4.10 -16.96 -23.50
N GLY A 6 -4.33 -16.85 -22.20
CA GLY A 6 -3.47 -17.44 -21.17
C GLY A 6 -3.43 -16.63 -19.88
N THR A 7 -2.56 -17.05 -18.97
CA THR A 7 -2.27 -16.33 -17.73
C THR A 7 -1.57 -15.01 -18.05
N VAL A 8 -2.16 -13.89 -17.64
CA VAL A 8 -1.62 -12.54 -17.86
C VAL A 8 -1.65 -11.76 -16.55
N LEU A 9 -0.77 -10.74 -16.44
CA LEU A 9 -0.68 -9.88 -15.26
C LEU A 9 -1.95 -9.03 -15.05
N ASP A 10 -2.57 -8.60 -16.14
CA ASP A 10 -3.83 -7.86 -16.15
C ASP A 10 -4.84 -8.53 -17.08
N PRO A 11 -5.72 -9.38 -16.52
CA PRO A 11 -6.65 -10.16 -17.32
C PRO A 11 -7.72 -9.26 -17.94
N ILE A 12 -7.67 -9.12 -19.26
CA ILE A 12 -8.71 -8.46 -20.05
C ILE A 12 -9.29 -9.40 -21.10
N PHE A 13 -10.58 -9.18 -21.42
CA PHE A 13 -11.20 -9.72 -22.62
C PHE A 13 -11.31 -8.60 -23.66
N SER A 14 -10.67 -8.78 -24.82
CA SER A 14 -10.75 -7.84 -25.94
C SER A 14 -11.39 -8.51 -27.14
N LEU A 15 -12.58 -8.02 -27.54
CA LEU A 15 -13.36 -8.56 -28.65
C LEU A 15 -13.55 -7.48 -29.73
N ARG A 16 -13.37 -7.84 -31.00
CA ARG A 16 -13.60 -6.93 -32.14
C ARG A 16 -14.69 -7.45 -33.06
N ARG A 17 -15.66 -6.59 -33.39
CA ARG A 17 -16.68 -6.84 -34.43
C ARG A 17 -16.72 -5.69 -35.42
N GLN A 18 -16.48 -5.99 -36.70
CA GLN A 18 -16.71 -5.01 -37.78
C GLN A 18 -18.18 -5.00 -38.17
N VAL A 19 -18.74 -3.82 -38.37
CA VAL A 19 -20.12 -3.61 -38.81
C VAL A 19 -20.14 -2.64 -39.98
N ARG A 20 -20.98 -2.89 -40.98
CA ARG A 20 -21.26 -1.95 -42.07
C ARG A 20 -22.62 -1.33 -41.83
N ILE A 21 -22.68 0.00 -41.79
CA ILE A 21 -23.92 0.76 -41.55
C ILE A 21 -24.28 1.50 -42.85
N PRO A 22 -25.31 1.06 -43.59
CA PRO A 22 -25.81 1.81 -44.74
C PRO A 22 -26.42 3.16 -44.34
N ALA A 23 -26.49 4.11 -45.29
CA ALA A 23 -27.11 5.42 -45.05
C ALA A 23 -28.56 5.28 -44.51
N GLY A 24 -28.89 6.04 -43.46
CA GLY A 24 -30.20 6.00 -42.81
C GLY A 24 -30.54 4.72 -42.05
N ARG A 25 -29.61 3.75 -41.93
CA ARG A 25 -29.81 2.50 -41.20
C ARG A 25 -29.07 2.54 -39.86
N SER A 26 -29.47 1.64 -38.95
CA SER A 26 -28.81 1.45 -37.66
C SER A 26 -28.41 0.00 -37.48
N VAL A 27 -27.25 -0.24 -36.88
CA VAL A 27 -26.82 -1.55 -36.41
C VAL A 27 -26.81 -1.52 -34.89
N ARG A 28 -27.28 -2.60 -34.25
CA ARG A 28 -27.18 -2.79 -32.80
C ARG A 28 -26.19 -3.89 -32.51
N VAL A 29 -25.27 -3.62 -31.59
CA VAL A 29 -24.30 -4.60 -31.09
C VAL A 29 -24.60 -4.80 -29.61
N THR A 30 -24.65 -6.06 -29.17
CA THR A 30 -24.83 -6.42 -27.76
C THR A 30 -23.57 -7.13 -27.29
N PHE A 31 -23.06 -6.71 -26.13
CA PHE A 31 -21.94 -7.35 -25.45
C PHE A 31 -22.47 -7.99 -24.17
N TRP A 32 -21.95 -9.19 -23.85
CA TRP A 32 -22.25 -9.90 -22.62
C TRP A 32 -20.94 -10.13 -21.87
N THR A 33 -20.96 -9.83 -20.57
CA THR A 33 -19.94 -10.28 -19.63
C THR A 33 -20.63 -11.29 -18.72
N LEU A 34 -20.08 -12.49 -18.63
CA LEU A 34 -20.68 -13.63 -17.93
C LEU A 34 -19.67 -14.18 -16.94
N VAL A 35 -20.14 -14.59 -15.76
CA VAL A 35 -19.37 -15.25 -14.71
C VAL A 35 -20.20 -16.43 -14.20
N ALA A 36 -19.55 -17.54 -13.89
CA ALA A 36 -20.19 -18.75 -13.37
C ALA A 36 -19.25 -19.47 -12.38
N GLY A 37 -19.79 -20.38 -11.57
CA GLY A 37 -18.99 -21.15 -10.59
C GLY A 37 -18.18 -22.27 -11.22
N SER A 38 -18.48 -22.64 -12.46
CA SER A 38 -17.74 -23.65 -13.22
C SER A 38 -17.75 -23.36 -14.72
N GLU A 39 -16.82 -23.99 -15.46
CA GLU A 39 -16.76 -23.90 -16.91
C GLU A 39 -18.06 -24.42 -17.57
N ALA A 40 -18.61 -25.53 -17.09
CA ALA A 40 -19.85 -26.10 -17.62
C ALA A 40 -21.03 -25.13 -17.48
N GLU A 41 -21.15 -24.46 -16.33
CA GLU A 41 -22.17 -23.42 -16.12
C GLU A 41 -21.93 -22.20 -17.01
N LEU A 42 -20.67 -21.78 -17.20
CA LEU A 42 -20.32 -20.66 -18.07
C LEU A 42 -20.70 -20.94 -19.52
N MET A 43 -20.40 -22.14 -20.02
CA MET A 43 -20.77 -22.56 -21.38
C MET A 43 -22.29 -22.58 -21.57
N ALA A 44 -23.04 -23.08 -20.57
CA ALA A 44 -24.50 -23.01 -20.59
C ALA A 44 -25.03 -21.57 -20.61
N LEU A 45 -24.39 -20.63 -19.88
CA LEU A 45 -24.73 -19.21 -19.95
C LEU A 45 -24.41 -18.61 -21.33
N ILE A 46 -23.25 -18.93 -21.90
CA ILE A 46 -22.87 -18.46 -23.24
C ILE A 46 -23.92 -18.91 -24.26
N ASP A 47 -24.28 -20.19 -24.29
CA ASP A 47 -25.28 -20.73 -25.21
C ASP A 47 -26.65 -20.05 -25.04
N LYS A 48 -27.07 -19.83 -23.79
CA LYS A 48 -28.32 -19.12 -23.47
C LYS A 48 -28.34 -17.68 -23.99
N HIS A 49 -27.18 -17.00 -23.97
CA HIS A 49 -27.04 -15.58 -24.30
C HIS A 49 -26.56 -15.30 -25.73
N HIS A 50 -26.12 -16.33 -26.47
CA HIS A 50 -25.67 -16.23 -27.85
C HIS A 50 -26.81 -15.91 -28.84
N ASP A 51 -28.06 -16.29 -28.52
CA ASP A 51 -29.24 -16.05 -29.35
C ASP A 51 -29.55 -14.55 -29.55
N ARG A 52 -29.98 -14.16 -30.77
CA ARG A 52 -30.28 -12.76 -31.13
C ARG A 52 -31.40 -12.13 -30.30
N SER A 53 -32.29 -12.93 -29.73
CA SER A 53 -33.37 -12.44 -28.86
C SER A 53 -33.03 -12.49 -27.37
N ALA A 54 -31.85 -13.01 -26.99
CA ALA A 54 -31.41 -13.11 -25.60
C ALA A 54 -31.38 -11.76 -24.89
N TYR A 55 -30.95 -10.68 -25.55
CA TYR A 55 -30.95 -9.34 -24.96
C TYR A 55 -32.36 -8.88 -24.61
N LYS A 56 -33.33 -9.10 -25.51
CA LYS A 56 -34.73 -8.76 -25.26
C LYS A 56 -35.26 -9.57 -24.06
N ARG A 57 -34.99 -10.88 -24.01
CA ARG A 57 -35.40 -11.73 -22.88
C ARG A 57 -34.79 -11.26 -21.57
N ALA A 58 -33.47 -11.04 -21.53
CA ALA A 58 -32.78 -10.59 -20.32
C ALA A 58 -33.24 -9.19 -19.88
N LYS A 59 -33.45 -8.27 -20.82
CA LYS A 59 -34.02 -6.95 -20.52
C LYS A 59 -35.41 -7.07 -19.92
N THR A 60 -36.26 -7.94 -20.48
CA THR A 60 -37.61 -8.21 -19.93
C THR A 60 -37.52 -8.85 -18.55
N LEU A 61 -36.62 -9.82 -18.34
CA LEU A 61 -36.42 -10.46 -17.04
C LEU A 61 -35.89 -9.47 -15.99
N ALA A 62 -34.90 -8.65 -16.34
CA ALA A 62 -34.35 -7.60 -15.47
C ALA A 62 -35.42 -6.55 -15.13
N TRP A 63 -36.25 -6.18 -16.11
CA TRP A 63 -37.40 -5.30 -15.89
C TRP A 63 -38.41 -5.94 -14.92
N THR A 64 -38.81 -7.19 -15.17
CA THR A 64 -39.74 -7.93 -14.30
C THR A 64 -39.17 -8.09 -12.90
N GLN A 65 -37.90 -8.47 -12.77
CA GLN A 65 -37.21 -8.59 -11.49
C GLN A 65 -37.16 -7.25 -10.76
N ALA A 66 -36.82 -6.15 -11.44
CA ALA A 66 -36.86 -4.82 -10.86
C ALA A 66 -38.28 -4.47 -10.37
N GLN A 67 -39.33 -4.74 -11.15
CA GLN A 67 -40.71 -4.51 -10.72
C GLN A 67 -41.10 -5.37 -9.50
N VAL A 68 -40.68 -6.64 -9.45
CA VAL A 68 -40.89 -7.51 -8.29
C VAL A 68 -40.17 -6.98 -7.06
N GLN A 69 -38.91 -6.56 -7.21
CA GLN A 69 -38.10 -5.95 -6.15
C GLN A 69 -38.74 -4.67 -5.61
N LEU A 70 -39.16 -3.75 -6.48
CA LEU A 70 -39.82 -2.52 -6.09
C LEU A 70 -41.15 -2.79 -5.36
N ARG A 71 -41.95 -3.75 -5.84
CA ARG A 71 -43.19 -4.18 -5.17
C ARG A 71 -42.93 -4.82 -3.81
N HIS A 72 -41.90 -5.64 -3.69
CA HIS A 72 -41.50 -6.28 -2.43
C HIS A 72 -41.14 -5.23 -1.36
N LEU A 73 -40.39 -4.20 -1.75
CA LEU A 73 -40.03 -3.08 -0.88
C LEU A 73 -41.17 -2.08 -0.66
N GLY A 74 -42.24 -2.15 -1.45
CA GLY A 74 -43.36 -1.19 -1.40
C GLY A 74 -42.95 0.21 -1.82
N ILE A 75 -42.12 0.33 -2.87
CA ILE A 75 -41.64 1.61 -3.42
C ILE A 75 -41.96 1.70 -4.91
N ASN A 76 -42.05 2.92 -5.43
CA ASN A 76 -42.24 3.18 -6.86
C ASN A 76 -40.90 3.48 -7.58
N ALA A 77 -40.94 3.65 -8.90
CA ALA A 77 -39.74 3.90 -9.70
C ALA A 77 -39.08 5.27 -9.42
N GLU A 78 -39.88 6.28 -9.04
CA GLU A 78 -39.38 7.62 -8.70
C GLU A 78 -38.62 7.59 -7.37
N GLU A 79 -39.19 6.96 -6.33
CA GLU A 79 -38.51 6.76 -5.04
C GLU A 79 -37.20 5.96 -5.21
N ALA A 80 -37.21 4.92 -6.05
CA ALA A 80 -35.99 4.17 -6.33
C ALA A 80 -34.92 5.02 -7.04
N ALA A 81 -35.32 5.93 -7.94
CA ALA A 81 -34.39 6.87 -8.58
C ALA A 81 -33.80 7.85 -7.56
N ASP A 82 -34.61 8.35 -6.62
CA ASP A 82 -34.12 9.21 -5.53
C ASP A 82 -33.13 8.48 -4.62
N PHE A 83 -33.39 7.22 -4.28
CA PHE A 83 -32.47 6.40 -3.48
C PHE A 83 -31.15 6.14 -4.22
N GLN A 84 -31.19 5.93 -5.54
CA GLN A 84 -29.98 5.83 -6.36
C GLN A 84 -29.20 7.16 -6.39
N ARG A 85 -29.89 8.30 -6.46
CA ARG A 85 -29.24 9.62 -6.41
C ARG A 85 -28.52 9.84 -5.08
N LEU A 86 -29.12 9.44 -3.96
CA LEU A 86 -28.49 9.48 -2.64
C LEU A 86 -27.32 8.50 -2.48
N ALA A 87 -27.20 7.46 -3.30
CA ALA A 87 -26.04 6.57 -3.27
C ALA A 87 -24.74 7.25 -3.74
N ALA A 88 -24.82 8.25 -4.62
CA ALA A 88 -23.65 8.98 -5.11
C ALA A 88 -22.84 9.67 -4.00
N PRO A 89 -23.42 10.50 -3.11
CA PRO A 89 -22.68 11.13 -2.00
C PRO A 89 -22.26 10.15 -0.89
N LEU A 90 -22.84 8.95 -0.83
CA LEU A 90 -22.35 7.88 0.05
C LEU A 90 -21.01 7.32 -0.43
N LEU A 91 -20.82 7.24 -1.75
CA LEU A 91 -19.59 6.73 -2.36
C LEU A 91 -18.55 7.84 -2.55
N TYR A 92 -18.96 8.99 -3.10
CA TYR A 92 -18.09 10.11 -3.45
C TYR A 92 -18.30 11.28 -2.50
N ALA A 93 -17.26 12.10 -2.29
CA ALA A 93 -17.39 13.31 -1.47
C ALA A 93 -18.27 14.33 -2.20
N ASP A 94 -19.28 14.84 -1.51
CA ASP A 94 -20.17 15.88 -2.04
C ASP A 94 -20.60 16.81 -0.90
N PRO A 95 -20.07 18.04 -0.83
CA PRO A 95 -20.34 18.95 0.28
C PRO A 95 -21.81 19.35 0.38
N ARG A 96 -22.60 19.21 -0.70
CA ARG A 96 -24.03 19.58 -0.71
C ARG A 96 -24.89 18.72 0.21
N PHE A 97 -24.45 17.48 0.47
CA PHE A 97 -25.17 16.53 1.31
C PHE A 97 -24.68 16.52 2.76
N ARG A 98 -23.67 17.33 3.08
CA ARG A 98 -23.04 17.40 4.40
C ARG A 98 -23.34 18.74 5.05
N PRO A 99 -23.15 18.86 6.38
CA PRO A 99 -23.20 20.16 7.04
C PRO A 99 -22.15 21.13 6.47
N PRO A 100 -22.33 22.44 6.67
CA PRO A 100 -21.30 23.44 6.37
C PRO A 100 -19.94 23.10 6.99
N SER A 101 -18.86 23.50 6.33
CA SER A 101 -17.48 23.14 6.70
C SER A 101 -17.14 23.49 8.16
N ASP A 102 -17.59 24.64 8.66
CA ASP A 102 -17.38 25.07 10.04
C ASP A 102 -18.01 24.12 11.07
N ILE A 103 -19.19 23.58 10.78
CA ILE A 103 -19.86 22.58 11.61
C ILE A 103 -19.11 21.24 11.59
N ILE A 104 -18.64 20.81 10.42
CA ILE A 104 -17.84 19.58 10.31
C ILE A 104 -16.54 19.72 11.11
N ILE A 105 -15.85 20.86 10.98
CA ILE A 105 -14.59 21.12 11.70
C ILE A 105 -14.80 21.10 13.22
N GLN A 106 -15.86 21.75 13.72
CA GLN A 106 -16.19 21.77 15.16
C GLN A 106 -16.51 20.37 15.71
N GLY A 107 -17.08 19.50 14.88
CA GLY A 107 -17.41 18.12 15.24
C GLY A 107 -16.35 17.08 14.89
N ALA A 108 -15.19 17.47 14.35
CA ALA A 108 -14.17 16.52 13.94
C ALA A 108 -13.60 15.76 15.14
N GLY A 109 -13.56 14.43 15.07
CA GLY A 109 -13.10 13.57 16.17
C GLY A 109 -12.64 12.21 15.65
N LYS A 110 -12.18 11.34 16.55
CA LYS A 110 -11.65 10.01 16.20
C LYS A 110 -12.78 9.01 15.97
N GLN A 111 -12.53 8.02 15.12
CA GLN A 111 -13.51 6.96 14.84
C GLN A 111 -14.05 6.29 16.11
N SER A 112 -13.18 6.01 17.08
CA SER A 112 -13.54 5.32 18.32
C SER A 112 -14.53 6.09 19.19
N ASP A 113 -14.70 7.40 18.98
CA ASP A 113 -15.68 8.21 19.72
C ASP A 113 -17.14 7.85 19.37
N LEU A 114 -17.36 7.08 18.29
CA LEU A 114 -18.67 6.51 17.96
C LEU A 114 -18.99 5.21 18.72
N TRP A 115 -17.98 4.49 19.22
CA TRP A 115 -18.18 3.17 19.81
C TRP A 115 -19.07 3.15 21.07
N PRO A 116 -19.07 4.18 21.95
CA PRO A 116 -20.05 4.28 23.04
C PRO A 116 -21.51 4.34 22.57
N LEU A 117 -21.75 4.67 21.30
CA LEU A 117 -23.07 4.68 20.65
C LEU A 117 -23.36 3.35 19.92
N SER A 118 -22.47 2.36 20.03
CA SER A 118 -22.51 1.09 19.31
C SER A 118 -22.41 1.21 17.78
N ILE A 119 -21.86 2.33 17.28
CA ILE A 119 -21.63 2.58 15.86
C ILE A 119 -20.13 2.40 15.58
N SER A 120 -19.75 1.55 14.61
CA SER A 120 -18.32 1.29 14.34
C SER A 120 -17.64 2.43 13.58
N GLY A 121 -18.36 3.09 12.67
CA GLY A 121 -17.85 4.12 11.78
C GLY A 121 -17.18 3.61 10.51
N ASP A 122 -17.16 2.29 10.26
CA ASP A 122 -16.53 1.71 9.07
C ASP A 122 -17.38 1.89 7.80
N LEU A 123 -18.70 2.04 7.96
CA LEU A 123 -19.64 2.22 6.87
C LEU A 123 -20.01 3.70 6.70
N PRO A 124 -20.33 4.15 5.48
CA PRO A 124 -20.94 5.46 5.26
C PRO A 124 -22.18 5.66 6.14
N ILE A 125 -22.29 6.81 6.80
CA ILE A 125 -23.42 7.15 7.67
C ILE A 125 -24.38 8.10 6.95
N VAL A 126 -25.67 7.74 6.92
CA VAL A 126 -26.78 8.66 6.65
C VAL A 126 -27.37 9.10 8.00
N LEU A 127 -27.32 10.40 8.28
CA LEU A 127 -27.89 10.99 9.47
C LEU A 127 -29.25 11.62 9.16
N LEU A 128 -30.31 11.19 9.87
CA LEU A 128 -31.63 11.82 9.84
C LEU A 128 -31.93 12.45 11.20
N ARG A 129 -32.30 13.73 11.21
CA ARG A 129 -32.76 14.42 12.41
C ARG A 129 -34.26 14.66 12.32
N ILE A 130 -34.99 14.34 13.40
CA ILE A 130 -36.44 14.47 13.50
C ILE A 130 -36.84 15.08 14.86
N ASP A 131 -37.69 16.09 14.82
CA ASP A 131 -38.18 16.83 16.00
C ASP A 131 -39.72 16.79 16.14
N ASP A 132 -40.47 16.34 15.14
CA ASP A 132 -41.93 16.22 15.17
C ASP A 132 -42.40 14.84 14.68
N ILE A 133 -43.43 14.27 15.33
CA ILE A 133 -44.06 13.00 14.96
C ILE A 133 -44.81 13.08 13.63
N GLN A 134 -45.23 14.27 13.20
CA GLN A 134 -45.85 14.46 11.89
C GLN A 134 -44.92 14.07 10.74
N ASP A 135 -43.59 14.13 10.95
CA ASP A 135 -42.57 13.77 9.96
C ASP A 135 -42.12 12.30 10.03
N ILE A 136 -42.85 11.43 10.74
CA ILE A 136 -42.51 10.00 10.83
C ILE A 136 -42.52 9.29 9.45
N ALA A 137 -43.21 9.86 8.47
CA ALA A 137 -43.21 9.34 7.10
C ALA A 137 -41.81 9.37 6.46
N GLN A 138 -40.97 10.34 6.83
CA GLN A 138 -39.61 10.52 6.33
C GLN A 138 -38.67 9.46 6.92
N VAL A 139 -38.85 9.10 8.19
CA VAL A 139 -38.17 7.95 8.81
C VAL A 139 -38.49 6.67 8.02
N LYS A 140 -39.78 6.39 7.76
CA LYS A 140 -40.20 5.22 6.98
C LYS A 140 -39.67 5.26 5.54
N GLN A 141 -39.53 6.44 4.94
CA GLN A 141 -38.93 6.58 3.61
C GLN A 141 -37.43 6.23 3.63
N LEU A 142 -36.68 6.70 4.61
CA LEU A 142 -35.26 6.40 4.74
C LEU A 142 -34.99 4.92 5.04
N LEU A 143 -35.83 4.27 5.86
CA LEU A 143 -35.73 2.82 6.09
C LEU A 143 -35.94 2.01 4.79
N ARG A 144 -36.90 2.42 3.95
CA ARG A 144 -37.08 1.82 2.62
C ARG A 144 -35.88 2.08 1.69
N ALA A 145 -35.21 3.23 1.83
CA ALA A 145 -33.97 3.51 1.10
C ALA A 145 -32.84 2.58 1.54
N GLN A 146 -32.70 2.32 2.85
CA GLN A 146 -31.73 1.36 3.37
C GLN A 146 -31.98 -0.06 2.86
N GLU A 147 -33.22 -0.54 2.93
CA GLU A 147 -33.61 -1.85 2.37
C GLU A 147 -33.28 -1.91 0.86
N TYR A 148 -33.53 -0.82 0.13
CA TYR A 148 -33.18 -0.72 -1.28
C TYR A 148 -31.66 -0.81 -1.51
N TRP A 149 -30.85 -0.11 -0.73
CA TRP A 149 -29.39 -0.14 -0.84
C TRP A 149 -28.82 -1.51 -0.49
N HIS A 150 -29.30 -2.17 0.57
CA HIS A 150 -28.91 -3.55 0.89
C HIS A 150 -29.27 -4.53 -0.24
N MET A 151 -30.47 -4.40 -0.82
CA MET A 151 -30.87 -5.18 -2.00
C MET A 151 -29.97 -4.89 -3.23
N LYS A 152 -29.31 -3.73 -3.28
CA LYS A 152 -28.30 -3.37 -4.29
C LYS A 152 -26.85 -3.60 -3.83
N LEU A 153 -26.64 -4.31 -2.72
CA LEU A 153 -25.35 -4.64 -2.12
C LEU A 153 -24.53 -3.43 -1.66
N LEU A 154 -25.16 -2.27 -1.43
CA LEU A 154 -24.54 -1.09 -0.86
C LEU A 154 -24.70 -1.12 0.66
N SER A 155 -23.58 -1.23 1.38
CA SER A 155 -23.54 -1.25 2.84
C SER A 155 -23.56 0.17 3.40
N VAL A 156 -24.47 0.47 4.34
CA VAL A 156 -24.68 1.82 4.87
C VAL A 156 -25.28 1.77 6.29
N ASP A 157 -24.81 2.65 7.16
CA ASP A 157 -25.41 2.85 8.48
C ASP A 157 -26.39 4.02 8.43
N VAL A 158 -27.57 3.83 9.03
CA VAL A 158 -28.58 4.88 9.20
C VAL A 158 -28.64 5.27 10.67
N VAL A 159 -28.40 6.54 10.96
CA VAL A 159 -28.51 7.10 12.31
C VAL A 159 -29.70 8.06 12.35
N ILE A 160 -30.64 7.83 13.24
CA ILE A 160 -31.82 8.66 13.45
C ILE A 160 -31.69 9.32 14.82
N ILE A 161 -31.64 10.65 14.85
CA ILE A 161 -31.62 11.43 16.10
C ILE A 161 -33.01 12.04 16.34
N ASN A 162 -33.61 11.66 17.47
CA ASN A 162 -34.81 12.29 18.00
C ASN A 162 -34.43 13.57 18.76
N GLU A 163 -34.77 14.73 18.21
CA GLU A 163 -34.49 16.07 18.76
C GLU A 163 -35.72 16.71 19.45
N HIS A 164 -36.82 15.98 19.61
CA HIS A 164 -38.03 16.50 20.24
C HIS A 164 -37.78 16.90 21.70
N ALA A 165 -38.37 18.02 22.13
CA ALA A 165 -38.30 18.48 23.52
C ALA A 165 -38.87 17.44 24.52
N SER A 166 -38.29 17.41 25.72
CA SER A 166 -38.44 16.34 26.73
C SER A 166 -39.88 16.05 27.19
N SER A 167 -40.83 16.97 27.04
CA SER A 167 -42.21 16.84 27.52
C SER A 167 -43.10 15.91 26.68
N TYR A 168 -42.76 15.64 25.42
CA TYR A 168 -43.51 14.75 24.51
C TYR A 168 -42.60 13.72 23.78
N LEU A 169 -41.38 13.56 24.27
CA LEU A 169 -40.30 12.80 23.64
C LEU A 169 -40.64 11.31 23.47
N GLN A 170 -41.41 10.75 24.39
CA GLN A 170 -41.69 9.31 24.45
C GLN A 170 -42.56 8.81 23.29
N ASP A 171 -43.53 9.60 22.84
CA ASP A 171 -44.42 9.20 21.73
C ASP A 171 -43.67 9.13 20.41
N LEU A 172 -42.83 10.13 20.13
CA LEU A 172 -41.98 10.13 18.93
C LEU A 172 -40.94 9.00 18.99
N GLN A 173 -40.32 8.78 20.14
CA GLN A 173 -39.34 7.70 20.30
C GLN A 173 -39.97 6.33 20.03
N VAL A 174 -41.15 6.06 20.61
CA VAL A 174 -41.90 4.82 20.36
C VAL A 174 -42.29 4.70 18.89
N ALA A 175 -42.68 5.80 18.23
CA ALA A 175 -43.00 5.79 16.81
C ALA A 175 -41.79 5.43 15.93
N ILE A 176 -40.61 5.99 16.23
CA ILE A 176 -39.34 5.69 15.54
C ILE A 176 -38.98 4.21 15.74
N GLU A 177 -38.93 3.73 16.98
CA GLU A 177 -38.58 2.33 17.30
C GLU A 177 -39.58 1.34 16.67
N THR A 178 -40.85 1.71 16.61
CA THR A 178 -41.88 0.91 15.94
C THR A 178 -41.64 0.87 14.43
N ALA A 179 -41.28 2.00 13.80
CA ALA A 179 -40.94 2.03 12.38
C ALA A 179 -39.70 1.16 12.08
N VAL A 180 -38.65 1.25 12.90
CA VAL A 180 -37.41 0.46 12.75
C VAL A 180 -37.68 -1.03 12.92
N ARG A 181 -38.39 -1.44 13.99
CA ARG A 181 -38.77 -2.85 14.20
C ARG A 181 -39.61 -3.40 13.04
N SER A 182 -40.53 -2.59 12.51
CA SER A 182 -41.38 -2.98 11.38
C SER A 182 -40.58 -3.21 10.09
N SER A 183 -39.52 -2.43 9.87
CA SER A 183 -38.59 -2.61 8.75
C SER A 183 -37.72 -3.85 8.94
N GLN A 184 -37.13 -4.04 10.13
CA GLN A 184 -36.27 -5.18 10.44
C GLN A 184 -37.00 -6.53 10.49
N ALA A 185 -38.30 -6.54 10.76
CA ALA A 185 -39.13 -7.74 10.76
C ALA A 185 -39.45 -8.27 9.35
N ARG A 186 -39.15 -7.51 8.29
CA ARG A 186 -39.37 -7.97 6.91
C ARG A 186 -38.35 -9.05 6.54
N PRO A 187 -38.78 -10.14 5.88
CA PRO A 187 -37.84 -11.16 5.40
C PRO A 187 -36.84 -10.50 4.44
N ARG A 188 -35.55 -10.63 4.74
CA ARG A 188 -34.47 -10.20 3.85
C ARG A 188 -34.51 -10.99 2.54
N TYR A 189 -34.14 -10.36 1.43
CA TYR A 189 -34.09 -11.04 0.15
C TYR A 189 -32.98 -12.10 0.16
N ALA A 190 -33.26 -13.30 -0.37
CA ALA A 190 -32.28 -14.38 -0.38
C ALA A 190 -31.02 -13.96 -1.17
N GLY A 191 -29.84 -14.02 -0.52
CA GLY A 191 -28.55 -13.64 -1.11
C GLY A 191 -27.97 -12.28 -0.67
N GLU A 192 -28.60 -11.58 0.29
CA GLU A 192 -28.04 -10.34 0.88
C GLU A 192 -26.78 -10.59 1.73
N SER A 193 -25.64 -10.10 1.27
CA SER A 193 -24.36 -10.10 2.02
C SER A 193 -23.94 -8.70 2.53
N SER A 194 -24.71 -7.65 2.21
CA SER A 194 -24.42 -6.27 2.63
C SER A 194 -24.66 -6.05 4.13
N ARG A 195 -23.79 -5.26 4.75
CA ARG A 195 -23.80 -4.92 6.19
C ARG A 195 -24.39 -3.51 6.39
N GLY A 196 -24.89 -3.22 7.59
CA GLY A 196 -25.44 -1.90 7.90
C GLY A 196 -26.51 -1.93 9.00
N GLY A 197 -26.34 -1.07 10.01
CA GLY A 197 -27.24 -0.93 11.15
C GLY A 197 -28.20 0.25 11.01
N VAL A 198 -29.29 0.20 11.79
CA VAL A 198 -30.14 1.37 12.05
C VAL A 198 -30.01 1.71 13.53
N TYR A 199 -29.54 2.92 13.81
CA TYR A 199 -29.27 3.39 15.16
C TYR A 199 -30.25 4.51 15.52
N THR A 200 -31.03 4.31 16.57
CA THR A 200 -32.00 5.30 17.06
C THR A 200 -31.46 5.94 18.33
N LEU A 201 -31.11 7.22 18.26
CA LEU A 201 -30.49 7.96 19.34
C LEU A 201 -31.39 9.10 19.80
N ARG A 202 -31.34 9.44 21.08
CA ARG A 202 -32.07 10.57 21.66
C ARG A 202 -31.12 11.74 21.91
N ALA A 203 -31.48 12.93 21.45
CA ALA A 203 -30.61 14.10 21.56
C ALA A 203 -30.32 14.52 23.00
N ASP A 204 -31.22 14.22 23.95
CA ASP A 204 -31.06 14.54 25.37
C ASP A 204 -30.09 13.60 26.12
N LEU A 205 -29.84 12.41 25.57
CA LEU A 205 -28.86 11.44 26.09
C LEU A 205 -27.49 11.56 25.41
N LEU A 206 -27.39 12.34 24.33
CA LEU A 206 -26.14 12.56 23.63
C LEU A 206 -25.42 13.80 24.18
N SER A 207 -24.12 13.67 24.44
CA SER A 207 -23.27 14.85 24.64
C SER A 207 -23.31 15.76 23.41
N ARG A 208 -22.97 17.03 23.60
CA ARG A 208 -22.87 17.98 22.48
C ARG A 208 -21.81 17.50 21.49
N GLU A 209 -20.71 16.99 22.00
CA GLU A 209 -19.56 16.47 21.25
C GLU A 209 -19.98 15.27 20.38
N ALA A 210 -20.75 14.32 20.92
CA ALA A 210 -21.26 13.19 20.14
C ALA A 210 -22.21 13.62 19.01
N ARG A 211 -23.06 14.62 19.26
CA ARG A 211 -23.97 15.18 18.23
C ARG A 211 -23.22 15.91 17.12
N MET A 212 -22.16 16.63 17.47
CA MET A 212 -21.31 17.30 16.48
C MET A 212 -20.51 16.28 15.68
N LEU A 213 -19.99 15.22 16.32
CA LEU A 213 -19.29 14.14 15.66
C LEU A 213 -20.16 13.43 14.62
N LEU A 214 -21.38 13.02 14.99
CA LEU A 214 -22.32 12.38 14.06
C LEU A 214 -22.61 13.24 12.82
N GLN A 215 -22.75 14.56 13.00
CA GLN A 215 -22.92 15.50 11.89
C GLN A 215 -21.67 15.62 11.03
N SER A 216 -20.49 15.66 11.66
CA SER A 216 -19.19 15.74 10.99
C SER A 216 -18.94 14.52 10.10
N VAL A 217 -19.22 13.31 10.59
CA VAL A 217 -18.88 12.06 9.91
C VAL A 217 -19.93 11.60 8.89
N ALA A 218 -21.17 12.10 9.02
CA ALA A 218 -22.24 11.75 8.11
C ALA A 218 -21.90 12.15 6.66
N ARG A 219 -22.11 11.21 5.75
CA ARG A 219 -21.97 11.40 4.30
C ARG A 219 -23.18 12.08 3.71
N VAL A 220 -24.35 11.85 4.31
CA VAL A 220 -25.62 12.51 3.99
C VAL A 220 -26.29 12.92 5.29
N THR A 221 -26.68 14.18 5.42
CA THR A 221 -27.50 14.69 6.52
C THR A 221 -28.87 15.14 5.98
N LEU A 222 -29.93 14.57 6.54
CA LEU A 222 -31.33 14.87 6.21
C LEU A 222 -32.05 15.45 7.42
N LEU A 223 -32.97 16.38 7.16
CA LEU A 223 -33.88 16.92 8.18
C LEU A 223 -35.31 16.50 7.84
N ALA A 224 -35.99 15.82 8.77
CA ALA A 224 -37.33 15.28 8.53
C ALA A 224 -38.35 16.38 8.16
N ARG A 225 -38.29 17.52 8.86
CA ARG A 225 -39.11 18.72 8.59
C ARG A 225 -38.96 19.35 7.20
N ARG A 226 -37.91 19.01 6.44
CA ARG A 226 -37.75 19.45 5.03
C ARG A 226 -38.53 18.56 4.06
N GLY A 227 -39.33 17.62 4.57
CA GLY A 227 -40.18 16.77 3.76
C GLY A 227 -39.44 15.59 3.11
N LYS A 228 -40.05 15.04 2.07
CA LYS A 228 -39.57 13.82 1.38
C LYS A 228 -38.16 14.02 0.79
N ILE A 229 -37.44 12.93 0.61
CA ILE A 229 -36.10 12.91 0.00
C ILE A 229 -36.09 13.65 -1.36
N SER A 230 -37.11 13.48 -2.19
CA SER A 230 -37.22 14.16 -3.49
C SER A 230 -37.17 15.69 -3.39
N LEU A 231 -37.81 16.28 -2.38
CA LEU A 231 -37.81 17.73 -2.16
C LEU A 231 -36.43 18.22 -1.75
N GLN A 232 -35.78 17.51 -0.83
CA GLN A 232 -34.43 17.83 -0.37
C GLN A 232 -33.40 17.68 -1.51
N LEU A 233 -33.57 16.66 -2.36
CA LEU A 233 -32.74 16.48 -3.56
C LEU A 233 -32.91 17.61 -4.57
N ALA A 234 -34.13 18.12 -4.76
CA ALA A 234 -34.41 19.22 -5.68
C ALA A 234 -33.74 20.53 -5.24
N GLU A 235 -33.66 20.78 -3.93
CA GLU A 235 -32.92 21.94 -3.38
C GLU A 235 -31.40 21.84 -3.60
N MET A 236 -30.88 20.62 -3.77
CA MET A 236 -29.44 20.32 -3.92
C MET A 236 -29.00 20.20 -5.40
N GLU A 237 -29.92 20.28 -6.37
CA GLU A 237 -29.59 20.17 -7.79
C GLU A 237 -28.73 21.34 -8.26
N LEU A 238 -27.63 21.00 -8.94
CA LEU A 238 -26.86 21.98 -9.70
C LEU A 238 -27.70 22.44 -10.91
N PRO A 239 -27.51 23.67 -11.41
CA PRO A 239 -27.96 24.01 -12.75
C PRO A 239 -27.48 22.92 -13.73
N PRO A 240 -28.26 22.61 -14.78
CA PRO A 240 -27.92 21.55 -15.71
C PRO A 240 -26.49 21.74 -16.20
N VAL A 241 -25.70 20.66 -16.11
CA VAL A 241 -24.32 20.64 -16.61
C VAL A 241 -24.40 21.05 -18.07
N THR A 242 -24.11 22.32 -18.35
CA THR A 242 -23.80 22.72 -19.71
C THR A 242 -22.53 21.94 -19.99
N MET A 243 -22.58 20.98 -20.91
CA MET A 243 -21.37 20.37 -21.43
C MET A 243 -20.59 21.51 -22.09
N LEU A 244 -19.79 22.23 -21.29
CA LEU A 244 -18.82 23.15 -21.80
C LEU A 244 -17.97 22.30 -22.75
N PRO A 245 -17.77 22.73 -24.01
CA PRO A 245 -16.93 21.98 -24.93
C PRO A 245 -15.60 21.72 -24.21
N GLN A 246 -15.25 20.44 -24.04
CA GLN A 246 -13.99 20.08 -23.40
C GLN A 246 -12.87 20.83 -24.15
N ARG A 247 -12.28 21.84 -23.51
CA ARG A 247 -11.14 22.53 -24.08
C ARG A 247 -10.06 21.47 -24.28
N ARG A 248 -9.59 21.33 -25.51
CA ARG A 248 -8.53 20.37 -25.82
C ARG A 248 -7.26 20.82 -25.13
N LEU A 249 -6.56 19.86 -24.54
CA LEU A 249 -5.20 20.06 -24.05
C LEU A 249 -4.35 20.59 -25.22
N THR A 250 -3.73 21.74 -25.00
CA THR A 250 -2.75 22.30 -25.93
C THR A 250 -1.38 21.94 -25.38
N LEU A 251 -0.64 21.14 -26.12
CA LEU A 251 0.72 20.73 -25.75
C LEU A 251 1.72 21.74 -26.32
N PRO A 252 2.87 21.96 -25.66
CA PRO A 252 3.98 22.69 -26.26
C PRO A 252 4.53 21.90 -27.46
N ALA A 253 5.33 22.56 -28.29
CA ALA A 253 6.07 21.85 -29.30
C ALA A 253 7.18 21.03 -28.63
N ALA A 254 7.08 19.71 -28.74
CA ALA A 254 8.03 18.76 -28.18
C ALA A 254 9.45 19.01 -28.70
N ALA A 255 10.45 18.87 -27.83
CA ALA A 255 11.86 18.86 -28.21
C ALA A 255 12.51 17.51 -27.94
N GLN A 256 13.53 17.21 -28.74
CA GLN A 256 14.36 16.02 -28.60
C GLN A 256 15.69 16.46 -27.99
N ILE A 257 15.78 16.48 -26.66
CA ILE A 257 17.04 16.74 -25.92
C ILE A 257 18.12 15.79 -26.44
N PRO A 258 19.41 16.13 -26.50
CA PRO A 258 20.44 15.12 -26.76
C PRO A 258 20.36 13.94 -25.78
N ARG A 259 20.64 12.72 -26.26
CA ARG A 259 20.82 11.59 -25.33
C ARG A 259 22.11 11.82 -24.52
N PRO A 260 22.15 11.40 -23.25
CA PRO A 260 23.40 11.37 -22.50
C PRO A 260 24.45 10.56 -23.27
N GLU A 261 25.64 11.12 -23.45
CA GLU A 261 26.77 10.40 -24.02
C GLU A 261 27.34 9.43 -22.97
N GLU A 262 27.78 8.25 -23.41
CA GLU A 262 28.54 7.28 -22.59
C GLU A 262 27.82 6.67 -21.36
N LEU A 263 26.59 6.16 -21.55
CA LEU A 263 25.95 5.31 -20.53
C LEU A 263 26.54 3.88 -20.53
N ALA A 264 27.09 3.44 -19.40
CA ALA A 264 27.57 2.08 -19.22
C ALA A 264 26.38 1.10 -19.14
N TYR A 265 26.52 -0.08 -19.76
CA TYR A 265 25.50 -1.13 -19.77
C TYR A 265 24.13 -0.67 -20.28
N PHE A 266 24.11 0.15 -21.35
CA PHE A 266 22.87 0.61 -21.95
C PHE A 266 22.03 -0.55 -22.51
N ASN A 267 20.80 -0.71 -22.02
CA ASN A 267 19.92 -1.84 -22.32
C ASN A 267 18.80 -1.52 -23.33
N GLY A 268 18.88 -0.37 -24.01
CA GLY A 268 17.86 0.10 -24.95
C GLY A 268 16.93 1.16 -24.38
N THR A 269 16.70 1.17 -23.06
CA THR A 269 15.86 2.16 -22.38
C THR A 269 16.59 2.92 -21.27
N GLY A 270 17.74 2.44 -20.80
CA GLY A 270 18.56 3.14 -19.82
C GLY A 270 19.93 2.51 -19.61
N GLY A 271 20.78 3.16 -18.81
CA GLY A 271 22.12 2.70 -18.46
C GLY A 271 22.73 3.51 -17.31
N PHE A 272 23.90 3.10 -16.83
CA PHE A 272 24.59 3.72 -15.71
C PHE A 272 25.42 4.93 -16.13
N ALA A 273 25.32 6.02 -15.37
CA ALA A 273 26.12 7.23 -15.51
C ALA A 273 26.99 7.47 -14.27
N ARG A 274 27.88 8.45 -14.34
CA ARG A 274 28.76 8.88 -13.22
C ARG A 274 29.46 7.70 -12.54
N ASN A 275 30.09 6.82 -13.33
CA ASN A 275 30.76 5.61 -12.83
C ASN A 275 29.85 4.72 -11.97
N GLY A 276 28.60 4.52 -12.40
CA GLY A 276 27.66 3.64 -11.69
C GLY A 276 26.87 4.31 -10.57
N GLN A 277 27.04 5.60 -10.30
CA GLN A 277 26.35 6.28 -9.18
C GLN A 277 24.96 6.82 -9.52
N GLU A 278 24.62 6.90 -10.81
CA GLU A 278 23.28 7.21 -11.28
C GLU A 278 22.85 6.13 -12.29
N TYR A 279 21.58 5.75 -12.27
CA TYR A 279 20.96 5.01 -13.36
C TYR A 279 20.04 5.95 -14.14
N VAL A 280 20.26 6.04 -15.46
CA VAL A 280 19.57 6.98 -16.34
C VAL A 280 18.61 6.23 -17.23
N THR A 281 17.34 6.60 -17.17
CA THR A 281 16.28 6.10 -18.06
C THR A 281 15.99 7.15 -19.12
N VAL A 282 15.97 6.74 -20.38
CA VAL A 282 15.67 7.55 -21.55
C VAL A 282 14.32 7.12 -22.10
N MET A 283 13.35 8.04 -22.10
CA MET A 283 12.00 7.79 -22.63
C MET A 283 11.73 8.74 -23.79
N ASP A 284 11.59 8.17 -24.99
CA ASP A 284 11.35 8.88 -26.25
C ASP A 284 10.15 8.27 -26.96
N GLY A 285 9.19 9.07 -27.46
CA GLY A 285 8.09 8.55 -28.27
C GLY A 285 7.33 7.43 -27.54
N ASP A 286 7.38 6.18 -28.03
CA ASP A 286 6.76 5.00 -27.40
C ASP A 286 7.73 4.16 -26.53
N THR A 287 9.01 4.52 -26.46
CA THR A 287 10.00 3.80 -25.65
C THR A 287 9.74 4.02 -24.16
N ARG A 288 9.37 2.95 -23.45
CA ARG A 288 9.11 2.96 -22.00
C ARG A 288 9.86 1.79 -21.34
N PRO A 289 10.24 1.91 -20.06
CA PRO A 289 10.74 0.76 -19.33
C PRO A 289 9.65 -0.34 -19.27
N PRO A 290 10.03 -1.63 -19.27
CA PRO A 290 9.09 -2.74 -19.32
C PRO A 290 8.24 -2.91 -18.04
N ALA A 291 8.68 -2.27 -16.95
CA ALA A 291 7.98 -2.13 -15.70
C ALA A 291 8.32 -0.75 -15.09
N PRO A 292 7.60 -0.27 -14.08
CA PRO A 292 7.95 0.94 -13.36
C PRO A 292 9.33 0.79 -12.70
N TRP A 293 10.34 1.44 -13.27
CA TRP A 293 11.65 1.57 -12.64
C TRP A 293 11.60 2.72 -11.66
N ILE A 294 12.01 2.47 -10.41
CA ILE A 294 11.79 3.39 -9.30
C ILE A 294 13.08 3.71 -8.57
N ASN A 295 13.03 4.80 -7.81
CA ASN A 295 13.91 5.04 -6.67
C ASN A 295 13.06 5.19 -5.41
N VAL A 296 13.56 4.65 -4.30
CA VAL A 296 12.98 4.83 -2.97
C VAL A 296 13.91 5.73 -2.18
N ILE A 297 13.40 6.86 -1.71
CA ILE A 297 14.18 7.87 -0.99
C ILE A 297 13.50 8.10 0.34
N ALA A 298 14.19 7.76 1.42
CA ALA A 298 13.62 7.83 2.76
C ALA A 298 14.69 8.19 3.80
N ASN A 299 14.22 8.79 4.88
CA ASN A 299 14.88 8.80 6.18
C ASN A 299 14.06 7.90 7.14
N PRO A 300 14.40 7.82 8.44
CA PRO A 300 13.68 6.95 9.37
C PRO A 300 12.16 7.19 9.47
N ASP A 301 11.72 8.45 9.33
CA ASP A 301 10.36 8.88 9.64
C ASP A 301 9.61 9.44 8.42
N PHE A 302 10.20 9.44 7.24
CA PHE A 302 9.58 10.02 6.04
C PHE A 302 10.22 9.48 4.78
N GLY A 303 9.43 9.36 3.71
CA GLY A 303 9.99 9.02 2.41
C GLY A 303 9.02 9.20 1.26
N PHE A 304 9.55 9.02 0.07
CA PHE A 304 8.77 8.93 -1.15
C PHE A 304 9.38 7.92 -2.11
N LEU A 305 8.54 7.44 -3.01
CA LEU A 305 8.93 6.70 -4.20
C LEU A 305 8.80 7.62 -5.40
N ALA A 306 9.75 7.53 -6.33
CA ALA A 306 9.65 8.19 -7.62
C ALA A 306 9.95 7.19 -8.74
N SER A 307 9.02 7.04 -9.69
CA SER A 307 9.26 6.25 -10.90
C SER A 307 10.05 7.05 -11.93
N ALA A 308 10.62 6.36 -12.92
CA ALA A 308 11.26 6.99 -14.07
C ALA A 308 10.29 7.90 -14.83
N ARG A 309 8.99 7.59 -14.86
CA ARG A 309 7.96 8.44 -15.48
C ARG A 309 7.62 9.67 -14.64
N GLY A 310 8.07 9.72 -13.38
CA GLY A 310 7.79 10.79 -12.43
C GLY A 310 6.49 10.61 -11.64
N SER A 311 5.85 9.43 -11.72
CA SER A 311 4.82 9.09 -10.75
C SER A 311 5.46 8.92 -9.37
N GLY A 312 4.68 9.11 -8.31
CA GLY A 312 5.19 8.93 -6.97
C GLY A 312 4.10 8.82 -5.93
N TYR A 313 4.53 8.36 -4.76
CA TYR A 313 3.74 8.38 -3.53
C TYR A 313 4.66 8.75 -2.36
N THR A 314 4.13 9.49 -1.39
CA THR A 314 4.86 10.05 -0.25
C THR A 314 4.19 9.60 1.05
N TRP A 315 4.97 9.35 2.10
CA TRP A 315 4.48 8.91 3.39
C TRP A 315 5.26 9.52 4.55
N ALA A 316 4.66 9.49 5.73
CA ALA A 316 5.29 9.88 6.98
C ALA A 316 5.14 8.77 8.02
N GLN A 317 6.21 8.43 8.72
CA GLN A 317 6.37 7.39 9.75
C GLN A 317 6.13 5.95 9.27
N ASN A 318 5.09 5.70 8.48
CA ASN A 318 4.73 4.39 7.98
C ASN A 318 4.22 4.47 6.53
N SER A 319 4.86 3.71 5.63
CA SER A 319 4.58 3.71 4.20
C SER A 319 3.23 3.13 3.79
N ARG A 320 2.54 2.42 4.69
CA ARG A 320 1.23 1.81 4.47
C ARG A 320 0.12 2.54 5.24
N GLU A 321 0.31 2.69 6.55
CA GLU A 321 -0.72 3.15 7.48
C GLU A 321 -0.88 4.68 7.52
N ASN A 322 0.13 5.42 7.03
CA ASN A 322 0.10 6.89 6.97
C ASN A 322 0.70 7.40 5.65
N GLN A 323 0.09 6.98 4.55
CA GLN A 323 0.36 7.54 3.24
C GLN A 323 -0.11 9.00 3.23
N LEU A 324 0.73 9.91 2.74
CA LEU A 324 0.34 11.30 2.50
C LEU A 324 -0.34 11.43 1.14
N THR A 325 0.21 10.76 0.13
CA THR A 325 -0.31 10.68 -1.23
C THR A 325 -0.49 9.20 -1.64
N PRO A 326 -1.41 8.89 -2.57
CA PRO A 326 -1.84 7.51 -2.80
C PRO A 326 -0.74 6.62 -3.37
N TRP A 327 -0.52 5.48 -2.72
CA TRP A 327 0.19 4.35 -3.32
C TRP A 327 -0.77 3.50 -4.16
N LEU A 328 -0.43 3.28 -5.43
CA LEU A 328 -1.23 2.52 -6.38
C LEU A 328 -0.47 1.24 -6.75
N ASN A 329 -0.93 0.09 -6.26
CA ASN A 329 -0.37 -1.22 -6.58
C ASN A 329 -0.88 -1.75 -7.93
N ASP A 330 -0.74 -0.96 -8.97
CA ASP A 330 -1.22 -1.31 -10.31
C ASP A 330 -0.13 -2.10 -11.05
N ALA A 331 -0.46 -3.32 -11.49
CA ALA A 331 0.47 -4.20 -12.20
C ALA A 331 0.83 -3.70 -13.60
N VAL A 332 0.07 -2.77 -14.17
CA VAL A 332 0.16 -2.29 -15.56
C VAL A 332 0.49 -0.82 -15.64
N ALA A 333 -0.16 0.00 -14.82
CA ALA A 333 -0.09 1.45 -14.92
C ALA A 333 0.86 2.05 -13.89
N ASP A 334 1.65 3.01 -14.35
CA ASP A 334 2.55 3.81 -13.51
C ASP A 334 1.89 5.16 -13.21
N ASN A 335 0.92 5.15 -12.29
CA ASN A 335 0.13 6.32 -11.89
C ASN A 335 0.59 6.83 -10.52
N GLY A 336 0.31 8.11 -10.21
CA GLY A 336 0.57 8.70 -8.90
C GLY A 336 -0.46 9.77 -8.55
N GLY A 337 -0.40 10.27 -7.31
CA GLY A 337 -1.27 11.35 -6.82
C GLY A 337 -0.57 12.71 -6.75
N GLU A 338 0.62 12.85 -7.33
CA GLU A 338 1.43 14.06 -7.30
C GLU A 338 1.76 14.52 -8.71
N ALA A 339 1.73 15.84 -8.95
CA ALA A 339 2.15 16.41 -10.23
C ALA A 339 2.62 17.85 -10.09
N ILE A 340 3.55 18.24 -10.97
CA ILE A 340 3.89 19.64 -11.21
C ILE A 340 3.51 19.96 -12.65
N TYR A 341 2.67 20.97 -12.83
CA TYR A 341 2.24 21.47 -14.13
C TYR A 341 2.94 22.79 -14.44
N ILE A 342 3.29 22.97 -15.70
CA ILE A 342 3.84 24.21 -16.23
C ILE A 342 2.91 24.65 -17.37
N ARG A 343 2.44 25.89 -17.31
CA ARG A 343 1.59 26.47 -18.33
C ARG A 343 2.18 27.77 -18.83
N ASP A 344 2.26 27.91 -20.16
CA ASP A 344 2.54 29.19 -20.79
C ASP A 344 1.26 30.04 -20.82
N GLU A 345 1.31 31.21 -20.19
CA GLU A 345 0.16 32.10 -20.08
C GLU A 345 -0.23 32.75 -21.42
N ALA A 346 0.69 32.83 -22.38
CA ALA A 346 0.42 33.40 -23.70
C ALA A 346 -0.28 32.40 -24.63
N SER A 347 0.26 31.19 -24.77
CA SER A 347 -0.28 30.16 -25.67
C SER A 347 -1.35 29.28 -25.03
N GLY A 348 -1.37 29.17 -23.70
CA GLY A 348 -2.17 28.19 -22.97
C GLY A 348 -1.61 26.76 -23.05
N ALA A 349 -0.40 26.58 -23.60
CA ALA A 349 0.27 25.28 -23.64
C ALA A 349 0.54 24.77 -22.22
N LEU A 350 0.26 23.49 -21.97
CA LEU A 350 0.34 22.84 -20.66
C LEU A 350 1.14 21.55 -20.76
N TRP A 351 2.12 21.37 -19.89
CA TRP A 351 2.97 20.17 -19.81
C TRP A 351 3.46 19.93 -18.37
N SER A 352 4.17 18.82 -18.16
CA SER A 352 4.84 18.48 -16.90
C SER A 352 6.35 18.33 -17.10
N PRO A 353 7.18 18.54 -16.05
CA PRO A 353 8.63 18.30 -16.12
C PRO A 353 8.99 16.81 -16.22
N THR A 354 8.00 15.95 -15.98
CA THR A 354 8.05 14.49 -16.02
C THR A 354 7.04 13.97 -17.03
N LEU A 355 7.21 12.72 -17.48
CA LEU A 355 6.31 12.09 -18.45
C LEU A 355 4.88 11.89 -17.90
N HIS A 356 4.77 11.59 -16.61
CA HIS A 356 3.51 11.61 -15.87
C HIS A 356 3.29 13.01 -15.28
N PRO A 357 2.08 13.61 -15.33
CA PRO A 357 0.85 13.09 -15.93
C PRO A 357 0.61 13.48 -17.40
N ILE A 358 1.43 14.38 -17.97
CA ILE A 358 1.27 14.87 -19.34
C ILE A 358 2.49 14.47 -20.18
N ASP A 359 2.24 13.62 -21.17
CA ASP A 359 3.20 13.23 -22.19
C ASP A 359 3.01 14.14 -23.42
N ASP A 360 3.98 15.01 -23.68
CA ASP A 360 3.95 15.92 -24.83
C ASP A 360 4.57 15.32 -26.11
N GLY A 361 5.05 14.07 -26.05
CA GLY A 361 5.76 13.39 -27.13
C GLY A 361 7.26 13.70 -27.23
N GLY A 362 7.81 14.51 -26.31
CA GLY A 362 9.24 14.83 -26.22
C GLY A 362 10.10 13.71 -25.63
N ARG A 363 11.39 14.02 -25.48
CA ARG A 363 12.34 13.17 -24.73
C ARG A 363 12.30 13.53 -23.25
N TYR A 364 12.21 12.52 -22.40
CA TYR A 364 12.29 12.64 -20.95
C TYR A 364 13.46 11.80 -20.44
N LEU A 365 14.25 12.39 -19.54
CA LEU A 365 15.36 11.72 -18.89
C LEU A 365 15.08 11.63 -17.40
N ALA A 366 15.22 10.44 -16.82
CA ALA A 366 15.11 10.23 -15.38
C ALA A 366 16.43 9.66 -14.85
N TYR A 367 17.00 10.34 -13.86
CA TYR A 367 18.25 10.00 -13.20
C TYR A 367 17.90 9.59 -11.77
N HIS A 368 18.06 8.31 -11.46
CA HIS A 368 17.97 7.81 -10.10
C HIS A 368 19.37 7.71 -9.52
N GLY A 369 19.60 8.34 -8.37
CA GLY A 369 20.86 8.28 -7.64
C GLY A 369 20.62 7.97 -6.17
N PHE A 370 21.70 7.91 -5.39
CA PHE A 370 21.61 7.59 -3.98
C PHE A 370 21.02 8.76 -3.17
N GLY A 371 19.77 8.60 -2.72
CA GLY A 371 19.04 9.60 -1.93
C GLY A 371 18.38 10.72 -2.72
N TYR A 372 18.38 10.68 -4.04
CA TYR A 372 17.70 11.66 -4.88
C TYR A 372 17.26 11.09 -6.23
N SER A 373 16.28 11.75 -6.84
CA SER A 373 15.90 11.55 -8.24
C SER A 373 15.88 12.88 -8.97
N ARG A 374 16.37 12.91 -10.20
CA ARG A 374 16.36 14.09 -11.07
C ARG A 374 15.69 13.76 -12.40
N PHE A 375 14.85 14.66 -12.88
CA PHE A 375 14.16 14.54 -14.17
C PHE A 375 14.52 15.73 -15.05
N GLU A 376 14.74 15.48 -16.33
CA GLU A 376 14.99 16.53 -17.32
C GLU A 376 14.07 16.37 -18.51
N HIS A 377 13.53 17.51 -18.95
CA HIS A 377 12.65 17.59 -20.11
C HIS A 377 12.82 18.95 -20.82
N HIS A 378 12.65 18.99 -22.14
CA HIS A 378 12.73 20.22 -22.94
C HIS A 378 11.51 20.30 -23.82
N THR A 379 10.91 21.48 -23.85
CA THR A 379 10.07 21.94 -24.95
C THR A 379 10.93 22.78 -25.90
N GLN A 380 10.40 23.23 -27.03
CA GLN A 380 11.13 24.16 -27.91
C GLN A 380 11.53 25.49 -27.24
N GLN A 381 10.89 25.87 -26.13
CA GLN A 381 11.08 27.18 -25.51
C GLN A 381 11.64 27.11 -24.09
N VAL A 382 11.45 25.98 -23.38
CA VAL A 382 11.76 25.85 -21.96
C VAL A 382 12.47 24.53 -21.69
N HIS A 383 13.64 24.61 -21.04
CA HIS A 383 14.28 23.48 -20.38
C HIS A 383 13.80 23.39 -18.94
N THR A 384 13.42 22.20 -18.51
CA THR A 384 12.98 21.89 -17.14
C THR A 384 13.90 20.84 -16.52
N ALA A 385 14.29 21.08 -15.27
CA ALA A 385 14.99 20.10 -14.45
C ALA A 385 14.31 20.02 -13.08
N LEU A 386 13.80 18.85 -12.69
CA LEU A 386 13.15 18.60 -11.41
C LEU A 386 14.04 17.71 -10.56
N LEU A 387 14.54 18.21 -9.45
CA LEU A 387 15.30 17.43 -8.45
C LEU A 387 14.42 17.16 -7.23
N GLN A 388 14.42 15.92 -6.75
CA GLN A 388 13.65 15.49 -5.57
C GLN A 388 14.52 14.71 -4.59
N TYR A 389 14.42 15.04 -3.30
CA TYR A 389 15.12 14.36 -2.20
C TYR A 389 14.43 14.62 -0.87
N VAL A 390 14.87 13.88 0.17
CA VAL A 390 14.45 14.06 1.57
C VAL A 390 15.68 14.43 2.39
N PRO A 391 15.62 15.43 3.29
CA PRO A 391 16.69 15.72 4.23
C PRO A 391 16.88 14.57 5.23
N LEU A 392 18.03 14.53 5.91
CA LEU A 392 18.40 13.37 6.71
C LEU A 392 17.51 13.11 7.94
N ASN A 393 16.88 14.14 8.48
CA ASN A 393 16.22 14.07 9.79
C ASN A 393 14.76 14.56 9.81
N ASP A 394 14.30 15.26 8.78
CA ASP A 394 13.00 15.91 8.81
C ASP A 394 12.01 15.29 7.83
N ALA A 395 10.73 15.36 8.18
CA ALA A 395 9.64 14.81 7.41
C ALA A 395 9.17 15.76 6.28
N VAL A 396 10.07 16.06 5.35
CA VAL A 396 9.83 16.94 4.19
C VAL A 396 10.39 16.37 2.90
N LYS A 397 9.54 16.22 1.89
CA LYS A 397 9.97 16.06 0.50
C LYS A 397 10.29 17.43 -0.07
N ILE A 398 11.49 17.58 -0.60
CA ILE A 398 11.95 18.80 -1.27
C ILE A 398 11.94 18.54 -2.78
N SER A 399 11.13 19.28 -3.53
CA SER A 399 11.08 19.24 -4.99
C SER A 399 11.54 20.59 -5.55
N ARG A 400 12.66 20.61 -6.26
CA ARG A 400 13.26 21.82 -6.85
C ARG A 400 13.10 21.78 -8.37
N LEU A 401 12.23 22.63 -8.90
CA LEU A 401 12.02 22.78 -10.33
C LEU A 401 12.81 23.97 -10.85
N THR A 402 13.83 23.72 -11.66
CA THR A 402 14.52 24.74 -12.44
C THR A 402 13.90 24.86 -13.82
N LEU A 403 13.53 26.08 -14.19
CA LEU A 403 12.99 26.45 -15.50
C LEU A 403 13.96 27.41 -16.18
N ARG A 404 14.42 27.07 -17.38
CA ARG A 404 15.28 27.93 -18.20
C ARG A 404 14.58 28.26 -19.51
N ASN A 405 14.38 29.54 -19.77
CA ASN A 405 13.88 30.02 -21.05
C ASN A 405 15.01 29.98 -22.08
N VAL A 406 14.90 29.10 -23.08
CA VAL A 406 15.86 28.97 -24.18
C VAL A 406 15.40 29.69 -25.45
N SER A 407 14.25 30.36 -25.40
CA SER A 407 13.73 31.19 -26.49
C SER A 407 14.32 32.61 -26.45
N PRO A 408 14.26 33.36 -27.57
CA PRO A 408 14.75 34.74 -27.63
C PRO A 408 13.77 35.76 -27.02
N HIS A 409 12.59 35.35 -26.55
CA HIS A 409 11.55 36.24 -26.04
C HIS A 409 11.26 35.95 -24.56
N PRO A 410 10.85 36.97 -23.77
CA PRO A 410 10.42 36.73 -22.40
C PRO A 410 9.16 35.85 -22.36
N LEU A 411 9.11 34.94 -21.39
CA LEU A 411 7.99 34.04 -21.15
C LEU A 411 7.35 34.36 -19.80
N ARG A 412 6.03 34.20 -19.74
CA ARG A 412 5.27 34.24 -18.49
C ARG A 412 4.67 32.87 -18.26
N LEU A 413 5.17 32.17 -17.25
CA LEU A 413 4.77 30.80 -16.95
C LEU A 413 4.04 30.75 -15.62
N SER A 414 2.96 29.97 -15.54
CA SER A 414 2.42 29.52 -14.26
C SER A 414 2.91 28.11 -13.94
N VAL A 415 3.25 27.89 -12.68
CA VAL A 415 3.64 26.58 -12.14
C VAL A 415 2.61 26.19 -11.10
N SER A 416 2.00 25.01 -11.27
CA SER A 416 1.01 24.47 -10.34
C SER A 416 1.46 23.14 -9.78
N ALA A 417 1.63 23.04 -8.45
CA ALA A 417 1.94 21.81 -7.75
C ALA A 417 0.65 21.21 -7.18
N TYR A 418 0.38 19.95 -7.51
CA TYR A 418 -0.80 19.19 -7.13
C TYR A 418 -0.41 18.00 -6.25
N ALA A 419 -1.11 17.84 -5.12
CA ALA A 419 -1.06 16.66 -4.28
C ALA A 419 -2.47 16.16 -3.96
N GLU A 420 -2.69 14.87 -4.17
CA GLU A 420 -3.89 14.16 -3.76
C GLU A 420 -3.69 13.55 -2.38
N TRP A 421 -4.48 13.99 -1.40
CA TRP A 421 -4.25 13.62 0.00
C TRP A 421 -4.93 12.31 0.41
N VAL A 422 -4.19 11.52 1.20
CA VAL A 422 -4.69 10.31 1.86
C VAL A 422 -4.68 10.50 3.38
N LEU A 423 -3.53 10.73 4.02
CA LEU A 423 -3.35 10.78 5.48
C LEU A 423 -3.95 9.54 6.18
N GLY A 424 -3.58 8.36 5.70
CA GLY A 424 -4.11 7.07 6.16
C GLY A 424 -3.72 5.91 5.23
N THR A 425 -4.51 4.84 5.22
CA THR A 425 -4.27 3.64 4.41
C THR A 425 -4.80 3.73 2.98
N SER A 426 -5.91 4.45 2.78
CA SER A 426 -6.51 4.65 1.46
C SER A 426 -7.38 5.90 1.44
N ARG A 427 -7.42 6.56 0.27
CA ARG A 427 -8.22 7.77 0.06
C ARG A 427 -9.71 7.56 0.32
N GLY A 428 -10.26 6.42 -0.08
CA GLY A 428 -11.68 6.12 0.09
C GLY A 428 -12.10 6.10 1.57
N ALA A 429 -11.20 5.65 2.45
CA ALA A 429 -11.44 5.58 3.88
C ALA A 429 -11.22 6.93 4.59
N SER A 430 -10.20 7.70 4.21
CA SER A 430 -9.80 8.92 4.94
C SER A 430 -10.30 10.23 4.32
N GLY A 431 -10.41 10.30 2.99
CA GLY A 431 -10.75 11.50 2.23
C GLY A 431 -11.95 12.30 2.77
N PRO A 432 -13.08 11.66 3.11
CA PRO A 432 -14.26 12.35 3.66
C PRO A 432 -14.01 13.06 5.00
N PHE A 433 -12.95 12.70 5.72
CA PHE A 433 -12.64 13.22 7.05
C PHE A 433 -11.44 14.16 7.06
N LEU A 434 -10.84 14.41 5.90
CA LEU A 434 -9.74 15.36 5.78
C LEU A 434 -10.24 16.80 5.88
N ILE A 435 -9.49 17.59 6.64
CA ILE A 435 -9.74 19.01 6.84
C ILE A 435 -8.55 19.76 6.30
N THR A 436 -8.80 20.66 5.36
CA THR A 436 -7.79 21.54 4.77
C THR A 436 -7.92 22.95 5.35
N GLU A 437 -6.79 23.60 5.60
CA GLU A 437 -6.71 24.96 6.12
C GLU A 437 -5.68 25.75 5.32
N HIS A 438 -5.99 27.00 4.97
CA HIS A 438 -4.99 27.93 4.47
C HIS A 438 -4.38 28.68 5.65
N ASP A 439 -3.11 28.43 5.91
CA ASP A 439 -2.40 29.01 7.05
C ASP A 439 -2.04 30.47 6.76
N GLU A 440 -2.64 31.41 7.50
CA GLU A 440 -2.41 32.85 7.28
C GLU A 440 -0.96 33.28 7.54
N SER A 441 -0.23 32.57 8.40
CA SER A 441 1.13 32.96 8.81
C SER A 441 2.19 32.64 7.76
N THR A 442 2.03 31.52 7.06
CA THR A 442 2.99 31.03 6.06
C THR A 442 2.44 31.12 4.65
N GLY A 443 1.12 31.14 4.46
CA GLY A 443 0.42 30.96 3.19
C GLY A 443 0.39 29.50 2.70
N ALA A 444 0.85 28.54 3.51
CA ALA A 444 0.84 27.11 3.16
C ALA A 444 -0.58 26.54 3.30
N VAL A 445 -0.83 25.39 2.65
CA VAL A 445 -2.05 24.62 2.90
C VAL A 445 -1.72 23.50 3.88
N LEU A 446 -2.42 23.45 5.00
CA LEU A 446 -2.32 22.44 6.03
C LEU A 446 -3.47 21.43 5.87
N VAL A 447 -3.19 20.16 6.14
CA VAL A 447 -4.17 19.07 6.05
C VAL A 447 -4.09 18.18 7.28
N ARG A 448 -5.25 17.87 7.87
CA ARG A 448 -5.37 17.04 9.08
C ARG A 448 -6.42 15.95 8.87
N ASN A 449 -6.19 14.81 9.52
CA ASN A 449 -7.15 13.71 9.60
C ASN A 449 -7.48 13.41 11.07
N SER A 450 -8.53 14.05 11.60
CA SER A 450 -8.98 13.81 12.98
C SER A 450 -9.59 12.41 13.18
N TRP A 451 -10.01 11.75 12.09
CA TRP A 451 -10.63 10.43 12.10
C TRP A 451 -9.62 9.30 12.31
N SER A 452 -8.35 9.54 11.98
CA SER A 452 -7.26 8.57 12.16
C SER A 452 -7.14 8.13 13.61
N THR A 453 -7.08 6.81 13.82
CA THR A 453 -6.88 6.20 15.15
C THR A 453 -5.40 6.18 15.55
N SER A 454 -4.49 6.03 14.58
CA SER A 454 -3.06 5.79 14.84
C SER A 454 -2.17 7.02 14.64
N PHE A 455 -2.63 8.02 13.88
CA PHE A 455 -1.86 9.21 13.53
C PHE A 455 -2.65 10.51 13.79
N GLN A 456 -3.45 10.52 14.86
CA GLN A 456 -4.22 11.68 15.25
C GLN A 456 -3.30 12.88 15.56
N GLY A 457 -3.76 14.10 15.24
CA GLY A 457 -3.06 15.33 15.54
C GLY A 457 -1.95 15.70 14.56
N ARG A 458 -1.50 14.76 13.73
CA ARG A 458 -0.50 15.04 12.67
C ARG A 458 -1.03 16.06 11.67
N VAL A 459 -0.16 16.97 11.27
CA VAL A 459 -0.45 18.07 10.33
C VAL A 459 0.43 17.91 9.11
N ALA A 460 -0.17 17.48 8.01
CA ALA A 460 0.48 17.50 6.70
C ALA A 460 0.45 18.92 6.14
N PHE A 461 1.41 19.26 5.28
CA PHE A 461 1.45 20.57 4.63
C PHE A 461 1.99 20.49 3.21
N ALA A 462 1.60 21.48 2.40
CA ALA A 462 2.25 21.78 1.13
C ALA A 462 2.56 23.29 1.04
N ASP A 463 3.73 23.62 0.48
CA ASP A 463 4.21 25.00 0.37
C ASP A 463 5.07 25.23 -0.89
N LEU A 464 4.92 26.37 -1.59
CA LEU A 464 5.77 26.76 -2.72
C LEU A 464 6.88 27.73 -2.28
N ALA A 465 7.52 27.43 -1.15
CA ALA A 465 8.50 28.30 -0.49
C ALA A 465 7.98 29.75 -0.30
N GLY A 466 6.68 29.90 -0.02
CA GLY A 466 6.03 31.20 0.18
C GLY A 466 5.77 32.01 -1.10
N ARG A 467 5.89 31.40 -2.29
CA ARG A 467 5.66 32.07 -3.59
C ARG A 467 4.27 31.81 -4.17
N GLN A 468 3.46 31.01 -3.51
CA GLN A 468 2.10 30.71 -3.94
C GLN A 468 1.24 31.99 -3.99
N ASN A 469 0.55 32.20 -5.11
CA ASN A 469 -0.34 33.34 -5.36
C ASN A 469 -1.77 32.90 -5.73
N GLY A 470 -2.00 31.60 -5.85
CA GLY A 470 -3.31 30.98 -6.00
C GLY A 470 -3.30 29.57 -5.42
N PHE A 471 -4.43 29.12 -4.89
CA PHE A 471 -4.57 27.75 -4.39
C PHE A 471 -6.02 27.26 -4.46
N THR A 472 -6.20 25.95 -4.40
CA THR A 472 -7.47 25.30 -4.05
C THR A 472 -7.16 23.97 -3.35
N ALA A 473 -8.05 23.55 -2.47
CA ALA A 473 -8.05 22.25 -1.84
C ALA A 473 -9.24 21.38 -2.28
N ASP A 474 -9.98 21.81 -3.32
CA ASP A 474 -11.06 21.03 -3.95
C ASP A 474 -10.59 20.39 -5.26
N ARG A 475 -10.46 19.06 -5.24
CA ARG A 475 -10.04 18.26 -6.40
C ARG A 475 -11.08 18.30 -7.52
N THR A 476 -12.36 18.45 -7.19
CA THR A 476 -13.44 18.56 -8.18
C THR A 476 -13.35 19.86 -8.94
N GLU A 477 -12.97 20.96 -8.28
CA GLU A 477 -12.65 22.23 -8.94
C GLU A 477 -11.46 22.06 -9.88
N PHE A 478 -10.37 21.46 -9.40
CA PHE A 478 -9.12 21.40 -10.15
C PHE A 478 -9.19 20.47 -11.37
N LEU A 479 -9.57 19.21 -11.16
CA LEU A 479 -9.65 18.22 -12.23
C LEU A 479 -10.92 18.39 -13.07
N GLY A 480 -12.00 18.88 -12.46
CA GLY A 480 -13.33 18.90 -13.07
C GLY A 480 -14.07 17.58 -12.87
N ARG A 481 -15.40 17.62 -13.00
CA ARG A 481 -16.25 16.42 -12.95
C ARG A 481 -15.87 15.46 -14.07
N ASN A 482 -15.50 14.23 -13.71
CA ASN A 482 -14.96 13.20 -14.62
C ASN A 482 -13.63 13.60 -15.31
N GLY A 483 -12.92 14.59 -14.76
CA GLY A 483 -11.60 14.96 -15.24
C GLY A 483 -10.48 14.08 -14.68
N SER A 484 -9.27 14.32 -15.15
CA SER A 484 -8.07 13.58 -14.75
C SER A 484 -6.86 14.50 -14.70
N MET A 485 -5.78 14.02 -14.06
CA MET A 485 -4.49 14.73 -14.00
C MET A 485 -3.87 14.98 -15.38
N HIS A 486 -4.25 14.21 -16.41
CA HIS A 486 -3.77 14.45 -17.77
C HIS A 486 -4.32 15.74 -18.38
N ALA A 487 -5.52 16.18 -17.98
CA ALA A 487 -6.19 17.34 -18.55
C ALA A 487 -7.01 18.10 -17.48
N PRO A 488 -6.36 18.74 -16.48
CA PRO A 488 -7.08 19.40 -15.39
C PRO A 488 -7.93 20.57 -15.88
N ALA A 489 -9.24 20.54 -15.58
CA ALA A 489 -10.19 21.54 -16.07
C ALA A 489 -9.80 22.98 -15.68
N ALA A 490 -9.33 23.19 -14.45
CA ALA A 490 -8.92 24.51 -13.98
C ALA A 490 -7.79 25.12 -14.84
N LEU A 491 -6.75 24.33 -15.14
CA LEU A 491 -5.61 24.80 -15.95
C LEU A 491 -5.95 25.01 -17.42
N LEU A 492 -6.85 24.20 -17.97
CA LEU A 492 -7.36 24.37 -19.35
C LEU A 492 -8.25 25.60 -19.50
N SER A 493 -9.01 25.95 -18.46
CA SER A 493 -9.82 27.16 -18.44
C SER A 493 -8.98 28.44 -18.32
N GLY A 494 -7.83 28.36 -17.62
CA GLY A 494 -6.99 29.50 -17.26
C GLY A 494 -7.63 30.43 -16.22
N GLY A 495 -8.68 29.95 -15.52
CA GLY A 495 -9.31 30.69 -14.43
C GLY A 495 -8.44 30.76 -13.18
N ARG A 496 -8.68 31.75 -12.32
CA ARG A 496 -8.07 31.79 -10.98
C ARG A 496 -8.65 30.67 -10.13
N LEU A 497 -7.79 30.01 -9.37
CA LEU A 497 -8.22 29.05 -8.34
C LEU A 497 -9.03 29.77 -7.26
N SER A 498 -10.08 29.12 -6.77
CA SER A 498 -11.10 29.74 -5.92
C SER A 498 -10.63 30.03 -4.49
N GLY A 499 -9.55 29.39 -4.03
CA GLY A 499 -9.16 29.37 -2.62
C GLY A 499 -10.03 28.44 -1.75
N ALA A 500 -10.83 27.55 -2.36
CA ALA A 500 -11.65 26.58 -1.62
C ALA A 500 -10.78 25.75 -0.68
N HIS A 501 -11.18 25.68 0.59
CA HIS A 501 -10.56 24.88 1.63
C HIS A 501 -11.58 24.64 2.76
N GLY A 502 -11.24 23.76 3.68
CA GLY A 502 -12.10 23.34 4.78
C GLY A 502 -12.36 21.83 4.76
N ALA A 503 -13.49 21.44 5.32
CA ALA A 503 -13.97 20.07 5.41
C ALA A 503 -15.15 19.83 4.46
N GLY A 504 -15.38 18.58 4.07
CA GLY A 504 -16.52 18.19 3.23
C GLY A 504 -16.27 18.24 1.71
N PHE A 505 -15.17 18.85 1.27
CA PHE A 505 -14.72 18.84 -0.12
C PHE A 505 -14.14 17.48 -0.56
N ASP A 506 -13.83 17.35 -1.85
CA ASP A 506 -13.00 16.27 -2.35
C ASP A 506 -11.52 16.68 -2.19
N PRO A 507 -10.78 16.20 -1.18
CA PRO A 507 -9.55 16.83 -0.74
C PRO A 507 -8.41 16.66 -1.74
N CYS A 508 -7.71 17.76 -2.00
CA CYS A 508 -6.39 17.80 -2.61
C CYS A 508 -5.64 19.06 -2.12
N THR A 509 -4.48 19.34 -2.67
CA THR A 509 -3.91 20.68 -2.66
C THR A 509 -3.36 21.00 -4.02
N VAL A 510 -3.72 22.17 -4.52
CA VAL A 510 -3.10 22.82 -5.67
C VAL A 510 -2.51 24.13 -5.17
N LEU A 511 -1.22 24.32 -5.34
CA LEU A 511 -0.56 25.61 -5.14
C LEU A 511 -0.09 26.12 -6.49
N GLN A 512 -0.31 27.39 -6.79
CA GLN A 512 0.10 28.02 -8.03
C GLN A 512 0.99 29.23 -7.76
N THR A 513 2.00 29.42 -8.60
CA THR A 513 2.78 30.66 -8.67
C THR A 513 2.96 31.06 -10.13
N THR A 514 3.23 32.34 -10.38
CA THR A 514 3.53 32.88 -11.72
C THR A 514 4.93 33.46 -11.72
N ILE A 515 5.71 33.14 -12.74
CA ILE A 515 7.07 33.65 -12.92
C ILE A 515 7.23 34.29 -14.29
N GLU A 516 8.05 35.32 -14.33
CA GLU A 516 8.56 35.92 -15.56
C GLU A 516 9.99 35.46 -15.79
N LEU A 517 10.25 34.97 -16.99
CA LEU A 517 11.52 34.44 -17.44
C LEU A 517 11.98 35.19 -18.69
N GLY A 518 12.95 36.10 -18.52
CA GLY A 518 13.62 36.74 -19.66
C GLY A 518 14.34 35.73 -20.55
N ALA A 519 14.74 36.15 -21.75
CA ALA A 519 15.51 35.31 -22.67
C ALA A 519 16.78 34.79 -21.99
N ASN A 520 17.06 33.49 -22.10
CA ASN A 520 18.18 32.79 -21.45
C ASN A 520 18.20 32.82 -19.92
N GLN A 521 17.15 33.34 -19.27
CA GLN A 521 17.06 33.37 -17.82
C GLN A 521 16.64 31.99 -17.28
N SER A 522 17.20 31.64 -16.12
CA SER A 522 16.75 30.51 -15.29
C SER A 522 16.09 31.00 -14.01
N ARG A 523 15.05 30.30 -13.56
CA ARG A 523 14.39 30.49 -12.27
C ARG A 523 14.10 29.15 -11.62
N GLU A 524 14.24 29.10 -10.30
CA GLU A 524 13.85 27.94 -9.50
C GLU A 524 12.50 28.18 -8.81
N VAL A 525 11.68 27.14 -8.76
CA VAL A 525 10.46 27.03 -7.96
C VAL A 525 10.62 25.81 -7.07
N VAL A 526 10.48 26.00 -5.75
CA VAL A 526 10.61 24.92 -4.77
C VAL A 526 9.23 24.56 -4.25
N TRP A 527 8.97 23.26 -4.13
CA TRP A 527 7.76 22.70 -3.53
C TRP A 527 8.14 21.79 -2.36
N PHE A 528 7.59 22.10 -1.19
CA PHE A 528 7.68 21.29 0.00
C PHE A 528 6.37 20.54 0.21
N ILE A 529 6.46 19.24 0.47
CA ILE A 529 5.39 18.41 1.05
C ILE A 529 5.93 17.80 2.32
N GLY A 530 5.21 17.88 3.43
CA GLY A 530 5.67 17.26 4.66
C GLY A 530 4.55 16.94 5.63
N GLN A 531 4.92 16.39 6.78
CA GLN A 531 4.02 16.21 7.91
C GLN A 531 4.78 16.45 9.22
N SER A 532 4.08 16.97 10.21
CA SER A 532 4.62 17.20 11.54
C SER A 532 3.57 16.91 12.61
N ASP A 533 3.95 17.12 13.87
CA ASP A 533 3.15 16.76 15.04
C ASP A 533 2.09 17.79 15.41
N SER A 534 2.25 19.04 14.94
CA SER A 534 1.32 20.14 15.22
C SER A 534 1.38 21.22 14.14
N VAL A 535 0.48 22.19 14.21
CA VAL A 535 0.50 23.35 13.29
C VAL A 535 1.75 24.20 13.51
N GLU A 536 2.15 24.39 14.77
CA GLU A 536 3.34 25.16 15.14
C GLU A 536 4.61 24.51 14.60
N GLU A 537 4.70 23.18 14.69
CA GLU A 537 5.84 22.43 14.17
C GLU A 537 5.87 22.44 12.65
N ALA A 538 4.71 22.34 11.98
CA ALA A 538 4.61 22.50 10.53
C ALA A 538 5.13 23.88 10.09
N ARG A 539 4.70 24.95 10.76
CA ARG A 539 5.16 26.32 10.51
C ARG A 539 6.67 26.46 10.74
N ARG A 540 7.20 25.88 11.82
CA ARG A 540 8.65 25.87 12.12
C ARG A 540 9.42 25.19 10.99
N LEU A 541 8.93 24.04 10.54
CA LEU A 541 9.58 23.24 9.50
C LEU A 541 9.58 23.98 8.15
N ILE A 542 8.44 24.56 7.76
CA ILE A 542 8.31 25.40 6.57
C ILE A 542 9.29 26.58 6.64
N ALA A 543 9.30 27.33 7.75
CA ALA A 543 10.20 28.48 7.91
C ALA A 543 11.67 28.08 7.84
N THR A 544 12.04 26.93 8.43
CA THR A 544 13.40 26.39 8.40
C THR A 544 13.84 26.11 6.96
N TYR A 545 13.05 25.38 6.18
CA TYR A 545 13.43 25.02 4.81
C TYR A 545 13.31 26.16 3.80
N ARG A 546 12.49 27.18 4.06
CA ARG A 546 12.50 28.43 3.28
C ARG A 546 13.80 29.22 3.45
N ALA A 547 14.40 29.18 4.65
CA ALA A 547 15.62 29.91 4.96
C ALA A 547 16.90 29.08 4.73
N ALA A 548 16.77 27.77 4.58
CA ALA A 548 17.90 26.87 4.40
C ALA A 548 18.58 27.03 3.04
N ASP A 549 19.89 26.80 3.01
CA ASP A 549 20.61 26.54 1.77
C ASP A 549 20.31 25.11 1.32
N LEU A 550 19.45 24.97 0.31
CA LEU A 550 19.00 23.68 -0.20
C LEU A 550 20.12 22.90 -0.92
N ASP A 551 21.15 23.58 -1.44
CA ASP A 551 22.33 22.93 -2.02
C ASP A 551 23.16 22.28 -0.91
N ASP A 552 23.31 22.94 0.23
CA ASP A 552 23.98 22.36 1.40
C ASP A 552 23.21 21.17 1.97
N ILE A 553 21.88 21.21 2.03
CA ILE A 553 21.07 20.06 2.45
C ILE A 553 21.28 18.88 1.49
N LEU A 554 21.26 19.12 0.17
CA LEU A 554 21.52 18.07 -0.81
C LEU A 554 22.94 17.50 -0.67
N ASN A 555 23.94 18.35 -0.42
CA ASN A 555 25.31 17.92 -0.19
C ASN A 555 25.44 17.04 1.05
N GLN A 556 24.71 17.32 2.12
CA GLN A 556 24.64 16.45 3.31
C GLN A 556 24.06 15.07 2.97
N VAL A 557 22.99 15.01 2.18
CA VAL A 557 22.41 13.74 1.69
C VAL A 557 23.42 12.98 0.83
N ALA A 558 24.08 13.65 -0.11
CA ALA A 558 25.09 13.04 -0.97
C ALA A 558 26.29 12.51 -0.15
N GLN A 559 26.74 13.27 0.85
CA GLN A 559 27.82 12.86 1.75
C GLN A 559 27.41 11.67 2.62
N HIS A 560 26.19 11.67 3.15
CA HIS A 560 25.63 10.58 3.95
C HIS A 560 25.68 9.25 3.20
N TRP A 561 25.22 9.24 1.95
CA TRP A 561 25.26 8.04 1.11
C TRP A 561 26.68 7.69 0.67
N ARG A 562 27.49 8.68 0.29
CA ARG A 562 28.90 8.44 -0.09
C ARG A 562 29.70 7.79 1.05
N GLN A 563 29.49 8.19 2.30
CA GLN A 563 30.16 7.60 3.44
C GLN A 563 29.73 6.15 3.67
N ARG A 564 28.42 5.88 3.63
CA ARG A 564 27.87 4.53 3.87
C ARG A 564 28.22 3.53 2.79
N LEU A 565 28.05 3.93 1.53
CA LEU A 565 28.22 3.04 0.39
C LEU A 565 29.69 2.70 0.11
N ARG A 566 30.63 3.50 0.62
CA ARG A 566 32.08 3.26 0.48
C ARG A 566 32.71 2.47 1.62
N ALA A 567 31.91 1.93 2.55
CA ALA A 567 32.42 1.08 3.62
C ALA A 567 33.13 -0.18 3.07
N VAL A 568 32.62 -0.75 1.98
CA VAL A 568 33.27 -1.79 1.18
C VAL A 568 33.29 -1.31 -0.27
N GLN A 569 34.43 -1.45 -0.93
CA GLN A 569 34.56 -1.27 -2.36
C GLN A 569 35.35 -2.44 -2.92
N VAL A 570 34.84 -3.02 -4.00
CA VAL A 570 35.48 -4.11 -4.72
C VAL A 570 35.90 -3.63 -6.11
N THR A 571 36.93 -4.28 -6.63
CA THR A 571 37.32 -4.17 -8.03
C THR A 571 37.53 -5.58 -8.54
N THR A 572 36.72 -5.97 -9.51
CA THR A 572 36.72 -7.32 -10.06
C THR A 572 36.95 -7.26 -11.58
N PRO A 573 37.25 -8.41 -12.22
CA PRO A 573 37.26 -8.48 -13.68
C PRO A 573 35.90 -8.21 -14.35
N ASP A 574 34.79 -8.15 -13.58
CA ASP A 574 33.45 -7.83 -14.06
C ASP A 574 32.98 -6.46 -13.51
N PRO A 575 33.08 -5.37 -14.31
CA PRO A 575 32.67 -4.05 -13.85
C PRO A 575 31.17 -3.92 -13.53
N ALA A 576 30.31 -4.84 -14.01
CA ALA A 576 28.89 -4.83 -13.65
C ALA A 576 28.70 -5.25 -12.20
N MET A 577 29.45 -6.26 -11.75
CA MET A 577 29.51 -6.70 -10.37
C MET A 577 30.01 -5.57 -9.46
N ASP A 578 31.05 -4.85 -9.88
CA ASP A 578 31.58 -3.70 -9.15
C ASP A 578 30.52 -2.61 -8.94
N ILE A 579 29.77 -2.24 -9.99
CA ILE A 579 28.69 -1.24 -9.89
C ILE A 579 27.66 -1.65 -8.84
N MET A 580 27.23 -2.92 -8.85
CA MET A 580 26.19 -3.41 -7.94
C MET A 580 26.68 -3.46 -6.49
N LEU A 581 27.87 -4.03 -6.25
CA LEU A 581 28.43 -4.20 -4.90
C LEU A 581 28.91 -2.87 -4.29
N ASN A 582 29.40 -1.93 -5.09
CA ASN A 582 29.96 -0.66 -4.61
C ASN A 582 28.92 0.41 -4.29
N GLY A 583 27.63 0.11 -4.43
CA GLY A 583 26.57 1.05 -4.08
C GLY A 583 25.15 0.48 -4.08
N TRP A 584 24.67 -0.02 -5.21
CA TRP A 584 23.24 -0.30 -5.41
C TRP A 584 22.66 -1.34 -4.47
N LEU A 585 23.36 -2.44 -4.20
CA LEU A 585 22.86 -3.50 -3.31
C LEU A 585 22.71 -2.99 -1.88
N LEU A 586 23.72 -2.28 -1.37
CA LEU A 586 23.68 -1.72 -0.02
C LEU A 586 22.65 -0.59 0.11
N TYR A 587 22.54 0.26 -0.92
CA TYR A 587 21.53 1.31 -0.99
C TYR A 587 20.12 0.71 -0.97
N GLN A 588 19.86 -0.33 -1.76
CA GLN A 588 18.56 -1.01 -1.81
C GLN A 588 18.18 -1.60 -0.45
N THR A 589 19.09 -2.31 0.23
CA THR A 589 18.83 -2.87 1.56
C THR A 589 18.52 -1.76 2.56
N GLN A 590 19.31 -0.69 2.60
CA GLN A 590 19.09 0.35 3.60
C GLN A 590 17.86 1.22 3.29
N ALA A 591 17.76 1.78 2.10
CA ALA A 591 16.70 2.72 1.74
C ALA A 591 15.34 2.02 1.62
N CYS A 592 15.27 0.91 0.87
CA CYS A 592 14.00 0.23 0.59
C CYS A 592 13.56 -0.68 1.73
N ARG A 593 14.46 -1.55 2.22
CA ARG A 593 14.10 -2.62 3.18
C ARG A 593 14.11 -2.16 4.62
N ILE A 594 15.12 -1.39 5.03
CA ILE A 594 15.26 -0.94 6.43
C ILE A 594 14.50 0.36 6.72
N GLN A 595 14.70 1.42 5.93
CA GLN A 595 14.10 2.74 6.19
C GLN A 595 12.64 2.79 5.72
N ALA A 596 12.41 2.60 4.41
CA ALA A 596 11.08 2.75 3.82
C ALA A 596 10.12 1.59 4.12
N ARG A 597 10.66 0.37 4.20
CA ARG A 597 9.89 -0.90 4.22
C ARG A 597 8.83 -0.91 3.12
N SER A 598 9.28 -0.52 1.92
CA SER A 598 8.42 -0.29 0.76
C SER A 598 9.13 -0.44 -0.59
N GLY A 599 8.34 -0.67 -1.63
CA GLY A 599 8.70 -0.69 -3.05
C GLY A 599 7.46 -0.49 -3.92
N PHE A 600 7.59 -0.59 -5.24
CA PHE A 600 6.48 -0.30 -6.16
C PHE A 600 5.28 -1.22 -5.93
N TYR A 601 5.53 -2.54 -5.84
CA TYR A 601 4.48 -3.55 -5.67
C TYR A 601 4.20 -3.95 -4.21
N GLN A 602 4.81 -3.25 -3.24
CA GLN A 602 4.58 -3.53 -1.83
C GLN A 602 4.85 -2.30 -0.95
N ALA A 603 3.80 -1.75 -0.34
CA ALA A 603 3.92 -0.82 0.79
C ALA A 603 3.51 -1.54 2.09
N SER A 604 4.50 -1.84 2.94
CA SER A 604 4.28 -2.57 4.21
C SER A 604 4.36 -1.63 5.41
N GLY A 605 5.49 -0.93 5.56
CA GLY A 605 5.78 -0.12 6.75
C GLY A 605 6.02 -0.91 8.05
N ALA A 606 5.69 -2.21 8.08
CA ALA A 606 5.90 -3.12 9.21
C ALA A 606 7.31 -3.73 9.23
N TYR A 607 7.83 -4.02 10.41
CA TYR A 607 9.00 -4.88 10.58
C TYR A 607 8.55 -6.34 10.52
N GLY A 608 9.10 -7.13 9.61
CA GLY A 608 9.12 -8.58 9.69
C GLY A 608 10.24 -9.04 10.62
N PHE A 609 10.00 -10.08 11.41
CA PHE A 609 10.97 -10.60 12.36
C PHE A 609 12.18 -11.18 11.64
N ARG A 610 11.94 -12.24 10.87
CA ARG A 610 12.94 -12.89 10.02
C ARG A 610 13.59 -11.96 9.00
N ASP A 611 12.76 -11.23 8.27
CA ASP A 611 13.15 -10.45 7.10
C ASP A 611 14.17 -9.37 7.46
N GLN A 612 13.90 -8.54 8.47
CA GLN A 612 14.79 -7.43 8.80
C GLN A 612 16.00 -7.88 9.65
N LEU A 613 15.95 -9.05 10.29
CA LEU A 613 17.15 -9.70 10.81
C LEU A 613 18.11 -10.07 9.67
N GLN A 614 17.60 -10.65 8.58
CA GLN A 614 18.40 -10.98 7.39
C GLN A 614 18.93 -9.73 6.69
N ASP A 615 18.08 -8.71 6.49
CA ASP A 615 18.50 -7.42 5.94
C ASP A 615 19.59 -6.78 6.84
N GLY A 616 19.46 -6.87 8.16
CA GLY A 616 20.43 -6.38 9.13
C GLY A 616 21.77 -7.10 9.07
N MET A 617 21.79 -8.42 8.84
CA MET A 617 23.04 -9.17 8.68
C MET A 617 23.87 -8.63 7.52
N ALA A 618 23.24 -8.32 6.38
CA ALA A 618 23.90 -7.74 5.21
C ALA A 618 24.51 -6.34 5.49
N LEU A 619 23.93 -5.59 6.44
CA LEU A 619 24.43 -4.27 6.83
C LEU A 619 25.55 -4.31 7.86
N THR A 620 25.76 -5.42 8.57
CA THR A 620 26.63 -5.48 9.76
C THR A 620 28.03 -4.91 9.52
N PHE A 621 28.64 -5.22 8.37
CA PHE A 621 29.99 -4.75 8.07
C PHE A 621 30.05 -3.23 7.87
N ALA A 622 29.03 -2.66 7.22
CA ALA A 622 29.00 -1.24 6.89
C ALA A 622 28.39 -0.37 8.00
N GLN A 623 27.40 -0.91 8.72
CA GLN A 623 26.58 -0.19 9.71
C GLN A 623 26.21 -1.10 10.89
N PRO A 624 27.19 -1.58 11.67
CA PRO A 624 26.94 -2.51 12.77
C PRO A 624 25.98 -1.93 13.82
N GLN A 625 25.99 -0.62 14.05
CA GLN A 625 25.10 0.03 15.02
C GLN A 625 23.63 -0.04 14.62
N LEU A 626 23.33 0.02 13.31
CA LEU A 626 21.94 -0.17 12.84
C LEU A 626 21.49 -1.62 13.05
N THR A 627 22.36 -2.58 12.73
CA THR A 627 22.09 -4.00 12.98
C THR A 627 21.88 -4.26 14.47
N ARG A 628 22.76 -3.74 15.33
CA ARG A 628 22.63 -3.83 16.80
C ARG A 628 21.28 -3.33 17.29
N GLY A 629 20.88 -2.12 16.87
CA GLY A 629 19.60 -1.54 17.25
C GLY A 629 18.41 -2.38 16.77
N HIS A 630 18.52 -3.02 15.61
CA HIS A 630 17.46 -3.89 15.11
C HIS A 630 17.40 -5.25 15.84
N LEU A 631 18.55 -5.85 16.18
CA LEU A 631 18.60 -7.10 16.99
C LEU A 631 17.86 -6.91 18.32
N LEU A 632 18.13 -5.81 19.02
CA LEU A 632 17.46 -5.49 20.28
C LEU A 632 15.95 -5.22 20.08
N ARG A 633 15.59 -4.55 18.98
CA ARG A 633 14.18 -4.32 18.63
C ARG A 633 13.44 -5.64 18.39
N ALA A 634 14.03 -6.56 17.63
CA ALA A 634 13.45 -7.86 17.33
C ALA A 634 13.35 -8.74 18.58
N ALA A 635 14.41 -8.79 19.40
CA ALA A 635 14.39 -9.52 20.68
C ALA A 635 13.27 -9.04 21.61
N GLY A 636 13.03 -7.72 21.69
CA GLY A 636 11.89 -7.15 22.42
C GLY A 636 10.50 -7.49 21.86
N ARG A 637 10.40 -8.30 20.80
CA ARG A 637 9.15 -8.87 20.26
C ARG A 637 8.98 -10.36 20.56
N GLN A 638 9.80 -10.92 21.43
CA GLN A 638 9.65 -12.29 21.93
C GLN A 638 8.65 -12.35 23.09
N PHE A 639 7.73 -13.32 23.04
CA PHE A 639 6.81 -13.62 24.13
C PHE A 639 7.52 -14.44 25.22
N ILE A 640 6.99 -14.42 26.45
CA ILE A 640 7.54 -15.22 27.58
C ILE A 640 7.66 -16.72 27.22
N GLU A 641 6.77 -17.23 26.36
CA GLU A 641 6.84 -18.61 25.87
C GLU A 641 8.05 -18.94 24.98
N GLY A 642 8.72 -17.93 24.43
CA GLY A 642 9.89 -18.07 23.55
C GLY A 642 9.62 -17.87 22.06
N ASP A 643 8.36 -17.92 21.62
CA ASP A 643 7.98 -17.56 20.25
C ASP A 643 7.82 -16.04 20.13
N VAL A 644 7.61 -15.54 18.91
CA VAL A 644 7.75 -14.11 18.61
C VAL A 644 6.57 -13.62 17.79
N GLN A 645 6.41 -12.31 17.70
CA GLN A 645 5.61 -11.76 16.60
C GLN A 645 6.35 -11.93 15.28
N HIS A 646 5.67 -12.52 14.28
CA HIS A 646 6.20 -12.72 12.94
C HIS A 646 6.43 -11.39 12.21
N TRP A 647 5.56 -10.39 12.44
CA TRP A 647 5.78 -9.00 12.06
C TRP A 647 5.01 -8.05 12.97
N TRP A 648 5.42 -6.78 13.03
CA TRP A 648 4.74 -5.73 13.82
C TRP A 648 4.84 -4.33 13.20
N LEU A 649 3.84 -3.51 13.52
CA LEU A 649 3.78 -2.09 13.20
C LEU A 649 4.68 -1.29 14.16
N PRO A 650 5.58 -0.44 13.66
CA PRO A 650 6.52 0.31 14.51
C PRO A 650 5.84 1.25 15.51
N HIS A 651 4.72 1.86 15.13
CA HIS A 651 4.08 2.93 15.90
C HIS A 651 3.18 2.40 17.02
N SER A 652 2.57 1.22 16.87
CA SER A 652 1.63 0.65 17.83
C SER A 652 2.14 -0.62 18.52
N GLY A 653 3.09 -1.34 17.90
CA GLY A 653 3.46 -2.69 18.31
C GLY A 653 2.40 -3.75 17.98
N GLN A 654 1.29 -3.38 17.33
CA GLN A 654 0.35 -4.37 16.81
C GLN A 654 1.04 -5.23 15.75
N GLY A 655 0.79 -6.52 15.78
CA GLY A 655 1.48 -7.45 14.91
C GLY A 655 0.83 -8.82 14.92
N VAL A 656 1.36 -9.71 14.09
CA VAL A 656 0.85 -11.07 13.97
C VAL A 656 1.75 -12.02 14.75
N ARG A 657 1.14 -12.87 15.59
CA ARG A 657 1.77 -14.06 16.17
C ARG A 657 1.37 -15.26 15.31
N THR A 658 2.32 -16.09 14.87
CA THR A 658 2.08 -17.25 13.99
C THR A 658 2.66 -18.53 14.58
N ARG A 659 2.44 -19.68 13.90
CA ARG A 659 3.17 -20.93 14.17
C ARG A 659 4.33 -21.17 13.19
N ILE A 660 4.78 -20.14 12.49
CA ILE A 660 5.96 -20.21 11.63
C ILE A 660 7.18 -20.49 12.52
N SER A 661 7.90 -21.55 12.19
CA SER A 661 8.82 -22.22 13.13
C SER A 661 10.22 -21.61 13.17
N ASP A 662 10.64 -20.95 12.09
CA ASP A 662 12.03 -20.54 11.89
C ASP A 662 12.37 -19.19 12.52
N ASP A 663 11.38 -18.33 12.75
CA ASP A 663 11.55 -17.05 13.45
C ASP A 663 12.34 -17.20 14.78
N ARG A 664 12.08 -18.27 15.52
CA ARG A 664 12.74 -18.58 16.81
C ARG A 664 14.25 -18.80 16.69
N VAL A 665 14.72 -19.24 15.53
CA VAL A 665 16.13 -19.55 15.27
C VAL A 665 16.87 -18.33 14.70
N TRP A 666 16.17 -17.50 13.91
CA TRP A 666 16.77 -16.35 13.24
C TRP A 666 17.38 -15.33 14.18
N LEU A 667 16.79 -15.07 15.35
CA LEU A 667 17.34 -14.12 16.31
C LEU A 667 18.75 -14.54 16.74
N SER A 668 18.91 -15.79 17.21
CA SER A 668 20.19 -16.31 17.67
C SER A 668 21.21 -16.42 16.54
N PHE A 669 20.76 -16.78 15.33
CA PHE A 669 21.63 -16.80 14.15
C PHE A 669 22.16 -15.40 13.81
N ALA A 670 21.28 -14.39 13.77
CA ALA A 670 21.63 -13.01 13.46
C ALA A 670 22.50 -12.36 14.56
N VAL A 671 22.26 -12.66 15.84
CA VAL A 671 23.13 -12.22 16.94
C VAL A 671 24.52 -12.83 16.81
N ALA A 672 24.62 -14.14 16.52
CA ALA A 672 25.90 -14.80 16.38
C ALA A 672 26.73 -14.24 15.21
N THR A 673 26.10 -14.04 14.05
CA THR A 673 26.77 -13.46 12.87
C THR A 673 27.15 -12.00 13.11
N TYR A 674 26.30 -11.23 13.81
CA TYR A 674 26.61 -9.86 14.23
C TYR A 674 27.86 -9.80 15.11
N ILE A 675 27.93 -10.62 16.16
CA ILE A 675 29.08 -10.64 17.08
C ILE A 675 30.35 -11.08 16.34
N HIS A 676 30.25 -12.09 15.48
CA HIS A 676 31.40 -12.57 14.70
C HIS A 676 31.99 -11.48 13.79
N CYS A 677 31.13 -10.62 13.22
CA CYS A 677 31.55 -9.55 12.32
C CYS A 677 31.96 -8.26 13.05
N SER A 678 31.23 -7.87 14.09
CA SER A 678 31.41 -6.59 14.80
C SER A 678 32.33 -6.67 16.03
N HIS A 679 32.56 -7.87 16.56
CA HIS A 679 33.23 -8.13 17.84
C HIS A 679 32.54 -7.51 19.07
N ASP A 680 31.28 -7.07 18.95
CA ASP A 680 30.49 -6.52 20.06
C ASP A 680 29.81 -7.65 20.85
N GLU A 681 30.59 -8.39 21.65
CA GLU A 681 30.05 -9.40 22.56
C GLU A 681 29.16 -8.79 23.66
N GLY A 682 29.35 -7.51 24.00
CA GLY A 682 28.60 -6.81 25.03
C GLY A 682 27.10 -6.69 24.73
N ILE A 683 26.69 -6.86 23.47
CA ILE A 683 25.27 -6.93 23.10
C ILE A 683 24.52 -8.04 23.85
N LEU A 684 25.20 -9.15 24.18
CA LEU A 684 24.58 -10.30 24.86
C LEU A 684 24.07 -9.98 26.27
N ASP A 685 24.62 -8.93 26.90
CA ASP A 685 24.29 -8.53 28.26
C ASP A 685 23.24 -7.39 28.30
N GLU A 686 22.76 -6.92 27.14
CA GLU A 686 21.66 -5.94 27.05
C GLU A 686 20.35 -6.53 27.55
N THR A 687 19.66 -5.84 28.46
CA THR A 687 18.41 -6.31 29.07
C THR A 687 17.19 -5.77 28.35
N LEU A 688 16.25 -6.65 28.02
CA LEU A 688 15.00 -6.35 27.32
C LEU A 688 13.82 -7.09 27.95
N SER A 689 12.66 -6.44 28.00
CA SER A 689 11.40 -7.08 28.40
C SER A 689 10.89 -8.06 27.35
N TYR A 690 10.22 -9.11 27.80
CA TYR A 690 9.39 -9.97 26.94
C TYR A 690 8.03 -9.30 26.65
N LEU A 691 7.24 -9.97 25.81
CA LEU A 691 5.83 -9.67 25.58
C LEU A 691 4.91 -10.67 26.29
N GLU A 692 3.73 -10.21 26.67
CA GLU A 692 2.61 -11.05 27.08
C GLU A 692 1.40 -10.81 26.17
N GLY A 693 0.64 -11.88 25.91
CA GLY A 693 -0.52 -11.84 25.02
C GLY A 693 -1.14 -13.22 24.84
N PRO A 694 -2.32 -13.29 24.21
CA PRO A 694 -2.98 -14.56 23.96
C PRO A 694 -2.09 -15.52 23.18
N ARG A 695 -2.13 -16.80 23.57
CA ARG A 695 -1.54 -17.89 22.79
C ARG A 695 -2.49 -18.23 21.65
N LEU A 696 -1.92 -18.79 20.58
CA LEU A 696 -2.73 -19.33 19.50
C LEU A 696 -3.46 -20.58 19.97
N GLU A 697 -4.77 -20.62 19.76
CA GLU A 697 -5.60 -21.78 20.06
C GLU A 697 -5.26 -22.97 19.14
N PRO A 698 -5.62 -24.21 19.50
CA PRO A 698 -5.47 -25.36 18.60
C PRO A 698 -6.19 -25.13 17.26
N GLY A 699 -5.47 -25.26 16.15
CA GLY A 699 -5.99 -25.02 14.80
C GLY A 699 -5.98 -23.56 14.35
N GLU A 700 -5.58 -22.61 15.20
CA GLU A 700 -5.33 -21.22 14.81
C GLU A 700 -3.93 -21.09 14.17
N HIS A 701 -3.88 -20.49 12.97
CA HIS A 701 -2.65 -20.28 12.21
C HIS A 701 -1.92 -19.02 12.65
N ASP A 702 -2.68 -17.94 12.86
CA ASP A 702 -2.17 -16.62 13.17
C ASP A 702 -3.20 -15.79 13.94
N ALA A 703 -2.70 -14.81 14.70
CA ALA A 703 -3.53 -13.83 15.40
C ALA A 703 -2.90 -12.43 15.33
N PHE A 704 -3.68 -11.44 14.87
CA PHE A 704 -3.28 -10.03 14.86
C PHE A 704 -3.80 -9.30 16.10
N PHE A 705 -2.90 -8.79 16.94
CA PHE A 705 -3.28 -8.03 18.15
C PHE A 705 -2.14 -7.11 18.64
N GLN A 706 -2.45 -6.25 19.60
CA GLN A 706 -1.45 -5.48 20.34
C GLN A 706 -1.05 -6.25 21.60
N PRO A 707 0.19 -6.75 21.71
CA PRO A 707 0.67 -7.40 22.92
C PRO A 707 0.96 -6.37 24.02
N MET A 708 0.99 -6.82 25.26
CA MET A 708 1.47 -6.03 26.40
C MET A 708 2.96 -6.32 26.64
N ILE A 709 3.65 -5.35 27.25
CA ILE A 709 5.04 -5.53 27.68
C ILE A 709 4.99 -6.29 29.01
N ALA A 710 5.67 -7.44 29.07
CA ALA A 710 5.76 -8.25 30.27
C ALA A 710 6.59 -7.58 31.37
N ALA A 711 6.32 -7.93 32.63
CA ALA A 711 7.16 -7.51 33.75
C ALA A 711 8.52 -8.23 33.75
N GLU A 712 8.54 -9.45 33.22
CA GLU A 712 9.73 -10.25 33.00
C GLU A 712 10.64 -9.59 31.96
N SER A 713 11.91 -9.46 32.33
CA SER A 713 12.97 -9.00 31.44
C SER A 713 14.21 -9.86 31.66
N ASP A 714 15.01 -9.98 30.62
CA ASP A 714 16.28 -10.71 30.69
C ASP A 714 17.26 -10.19 29.63
N THR A 715 18.50 -10.64 29.73
CA THR A 715 19.58 -10.36 28.79
C THR A 715 19.28 -10.90 27.39
N LEU A 716 19.83 -10.26 26.34
CA LEU A 716 19.70 -10.74 24.97
C LEU A 716 20.20 -12.20 24.82
N TYR A 717 21.26 -12.58 25.55
CA TYR A 717 21.70 -13.96 25.65
C TYR A 717 20.56 -14.91 26.04
N ARG A 718 19.74 -14.53 27.02
CA ARG A 718 18.61 -15.34 27.50
C ARG A 718 17.46 -15.38 26.50
N HIS A 719 17.16 -14.28 25.81
CA HIS A 719 16.20 -14.26 24.70
C HIS A 719 16.60 -15.25 23.59
N CYS A 720 17.88 -15.23 23.18
CA CYS A 720 18.44 -16.17 22.21
C CYS A 720 18.35 -17.63 22.67
N VAL A 721 18.69 -17.89 23.94
CA VAL A 721 18.61 -19.23 24.52
C VAL A 721 17.18 -19.72 24.64
N GLN A 722 16.23 -18.85 25.03
CA GLN A 722 14.82 -19.19 25.15
C GLN A 722 14.22 -19.63 23.80
N GLY A 723 14.49 -18.88 22.72
CA GLY A 723 14.04 -19.24 21.37
C GLY A 723 14.60 -20.58 20.91
N LEU A 724 15.89 -20.82 21.13
CA LEU A 724 16.54 -22.09 20.77
C LEU A 724 16.02 -23.26 21.61
N GLU A 725 15.87 -23.09 22.92
CA GLU A 725 15.32 -24.13 23.82
C GLU A 725 13.91 -24.52 23.40
N GLN A 726 13.06 -23.54 23.03
CA GLN A 726 11.73 -23.83 22.53
C GLN A 726 11.80 -24.67 21.23
N THR A 727 12.61 -24.25 20.25
CA THR A 727 12.81 -25.04 19.01
C THR A 727 13.31 -26.46 19.29
N LEU A 728 14.21 -26.63 20.26
CA LEU A 728 14.76 -27.94 20.64
C LEU A 728 13.73 -28.93 21.22
N THR A 729 12.55 -28.44 21.64
CA THR A 729 11.43 -29.27 22.10
C THR A 729 10.47 -29.72 20.98
N LEU A 730 10.59 -29.16 19.78
CA LEU A 730 9.62 -29.31 18.69
C LEU A 730 10.21 -30.12 17.54
N PHE A 731 10.21 -31.45 17.68
CA PHE A 731 10.74 -32.38 16.69
C PHE A 731 9.73 -33.47 16.39
N GLY A 732 9.70 -33.94 15.14
CA GLY A 732 8.82 -35.01 14.69
C GLY A 732 9.45 -36.39 14.82
N GLU A 733 8.79 -37.36 14.19
CA GLU A 733 9.11 -38.79 14.30
C GLU A 733 10.46 -39.16 13.67
N HIS A 734 10.92 -38.41 12.67
CA HIS A 734 12.22 -38.64 12.01
C HIS A 734 13.38 -37.99 12.77
N GLY A 735 13.10 -37.26 13.86
CA GLY A 735 14.11 -36.52 14.61
C GLY A 735 14.53 -35.22 13.93
N LEU A 736 13.63 -34.63 13.14
CA LEU A 736 13.80 -33.34 12.46
C LEU A 736 12.91 -32.27 13.13
N PRO A 737 13.24 -30.97 13.03
CA PRO A 737 12.42 -29.93 13.65
C PRO A 737 11.07 -29.78 12.94
N LEU A 738 10.01 -29.56 13.72
CA LEU A 738 8.65 -29.38 13.20
C LEU A 738 8.52 -28.09 12.38
N MET A 739 7.84 -28.18 11.25
CA MET A 739 7.62 -27.07 10.32
C MET A 739 6.51 -26.13 10.79
N GLY A 740 5.46 -26.64 11.44
CA GLY A 740 4.30 -25.83 11.82
C GLY A 740 3.56 -25.27 10.61
N THR A 741 3.04 -24.04 10.71
CA THR A 741 2.31 -23.39 9.60
C THR A 741 3.24 -22.66 8.62
N GLY A 742 4.51 -23.04 8.57
CA GLY A 742 5.52 -22.50 7.66
C GLY A 742 6.91 -22.50 8.27
N ASP A 743 7.91 -22.52 7.41
CA ASP A 743 9.28 -22.15 7.74
C ASP A 743 9.65 -20.90 6.90
N TRP A 744 10.88 -20.76 6.40
CA TRP A 744 11.24 -19.64 5.52
C TRP A 744 10.36 -19.51 4.28
N ASN A 745 9.81 -20.62 3.78
CA ASN A 745 8.83 -20.57 2.70
C ASN A 745 7.42 -20.44 3.27
N ASP A 746 6.98 -19.18 3.41
CA ASP A 746 5.65 -18.84 3.94
C ASP A 746 4.50 -19.49 3.11
N GLY A 747 4.74 -19.82 1.85
CA GLY A 747 3.76 -20.43 0.95
C GLY A 747 3.46 -21.90 1.23
N MET A 748 4.34 -22.58 1.97
CA MET A 748 4.18 -23.98 2.38
C MET A 748 3.41 -24.11 3.70
N ASN A 749 2.39 -23.28 3.91
CA ASN A 749 1.75 -23.07 5.19
C ASN A 749 0.83 -24.21 5.67
N ARG A 750 0.62 -25.24 4.84
CA ARG A 750 -0.19 -26.43 5.17
C ARG A 750 0.62 -27.73 5.27
N VAL A 751 1.94 -27.65 5.11
CA VAL A 751 2.80 -28.85 5.18
C VAL A 751 2.81 -29.45 6.59
N GLY A 752 2.89 -28.62 7.64
CA GLY A 752 2.92 -29.07 9.03
C GLY A 752 1.86 -28.43 9.93
N GLU A 753 0.71 -28.02 9.37
CA GLU A 753 -0.33 -27.28 10.12
C GLU A 753 -0.94 -28.09 11.27
N GLY A 754 -0.94 -29.42 11.15
CA GLY A 754 -1.33 -30.39 12.17
C GLY A 754 -0.27 -30.64 13.25
N GLY A 755 0.90 -30.00 13.16
CA GLY A 755 1.96 -30.07 14.17
C GLY A 755 2.81 -31.34 14.14
N LYS A 756 2.86 -32.05 13.01
CA LYS A 756 3.65 -33.27 12.81
C LYS A 756 4.65 -33.17 11.65
N GLY A 757 4.34 -32.37 10.63
CA GLY A 757 5.23 -32.15 9.49
C GLY A 757 6.57 -31.54 9.92
N GLU A 758 7.66 -32.01 9.33
CA GLU A 758 9.04 -31.64 9.68
C GLU A 758 9.73 -30.89 8.55
N SER A 759 10.67 -29.99 8.87
CA SER A 759 11.44 -29.20 7.91
C SER A 759 12.92 -29.57 7.90
N VAL A 760 13.41 -30.01 6.75
CA VAL A 760 14.84 -30.28 6.51
C VAL A 760 15.63 -28.97 6.48
N TRP A 761 15.09 -27.94 5.81
CA TRP A 761 15.74 -26.63 5.76
C TRP A 761 15.95 -26.03 7.16
N LEU A 762 14.92 -26.08 8.03
CA LEU A 762 15.03 -25.60 9.40
C LEU A 762 16.07 -26.40 10.20
N GLY A 763 16.19 -27.71 9.94
CA GLY A 763 17.24 -28.55 10.51
C GLY A 763 18.65 -28.03 10.23
N TRP A 764 18.92 -27.65 8.98
CA TRP A 764 20.22 -27.07 8.60
C TRP A 764 20.48 -25.70 9.24
N LEU A 765 19.48 -24.81 9.25
CA LEU A 765 19.59 -23.51 9.92
C LEU A 765 19.87 -23.69 11.42
N LEU A 766 19.16 -24.62 12.08
CA LEU A 766 19.32 -24.91 13.49
C LEU A 766 20.71 -25.47 13.81
N LEU A 767 21.22 -26.42 13.03
CA LEU A 767 22.58 -26.95 13.18
C LEU A 767 23.63 -25.84 13.08
N ARG A 768 23.50 -24.95 12.10
CA ARG A 768 24.42 -23.82 11.94
C ARG A 768 24.36 -22.87 13.13
N THR A 769 23.15 -22.58 13.60
CA THR A 769 22.91 -21.62 14.68
C THR A 769 23.46 -22.14 16.00
N LEU A 770 23.20 -23.41 16.33
CA LEU A 770 23.74 -24.04 17.54
C LEU A 770 25.27 -24.09 17.47
N ALA A 771 25.87 -24.45 16.33
CA ALA A 771 27.32 -24.48 16.17
C ALA A 771 27.98 -23.11 16.44
N LEU A 772 27.33 -22.03 15.98
CA LEU A 772 27.81 -20.66 16.22
C LEU A 772 27.59 -20.19 17.66
N PHE A 773 26.49 -20.59 18.31
CA PHE A 773 26.07 -20.04 19.60
C PHE A 773 26.54 -20.84 20.82
N THR A 774 26.73 -22.15 20.67
CA THR A 774 27.19 -23.08 21.72
C THR A 774 28.46 -22.62 22.44
N PRO A 775 29.47 -21.98 21.81
CA PRO A 775 30.65 -21.47 22.52
C PRO A 775 30.33 -20.52 23.68
N TRP A 776 29.38 -19.59 23.50
CA TRP A 776 28.96 -18.67 24.57
C TRP A 776 28.18 -19.40 25.68
N VAL A 777 27.35 -20.38 25.29
CA VAL A 777 26.66 -21.24 26.25
C VAL A 777 27.65 -22.09 27.04
N ALA A 778 28.73 -22.57 26.44
CA ALA A 778 29.74 -23.36 27.13
C ALA A 778 30.47 -22.56 28.22
N GLY A 779 30.70 -21.26 27.98
CA GLY A 779 31.30 -20.36 28.96
C GLY A 779 30.37 -20.00 30.12
N ARG A 780 29.04 -19.97 29.90
CA ARG A 780 28.04 -19.55 30.90
C ARG A 780 27.33 -20.73 31.59
N GLU A 781 27.01 -21.78 30.84
CA GLU A 781 26.16 -22.91 31.23
C GLU A 781 26.66 -24.25 30.62
N PRO A 782 27.77 -24.83 31.13
CA PRO A 782 28.43 -25.99 30.52
C PRO A 782 27.52 -27.22 30.32
N GLY A 783 26.60 -27.48 31.26
CA GLY A 783 25.65 -28.59 31.16
C GLY A 783 24.66 -28.42 30.00
N ARG A 784 24.19 -27.19 29.76
CA ARG A 784 23.32 -26.88 28.61
C ARG A 784 24.08 -27.04 27.29
N ALA A 785 25.32 -26.55 27.23
CA ALA A 785 26.16 -26.71 26.06
C ALA A 785 26.43 -28.19 25.72
N ALA A 786 26.63 -29.06 26.72
CA ALA A 786 26.77 -30.50 26.49
C ALA A 786 25.49 -31.12 25.89
N ARG A 787 24.31 -30.72 26.39
CA ARG A 787 23.01 -31.17 25.84
C ARG A 787 22.80 -30.68 24.41
N TRP A 788 23.18 -29.43 24.11
CA TRP A 788 23.08 -28.87 22.76
C TRP A 788 23.97 -29.64 21.78
N ARG A 789 25.23 -29.93 22.14
CA ARG A 789 26.12 -30.75 21.31
C ARG A 789 25.57 -32.14 21.03
N ALA A 790 25.05 -32.82 22.05
CA ALA A 790 24.42 -34.13 21.87
C ALA A 790 23.20 -34.05 20.93
N ARG A 791 22.44 -32.95 20.98
CA ARG A 791 21.30 -32.72 20.10
C ARG A 791 21.71 -32.35 18.67
N GLU A 792 22.78 -31.58 18.49
CA GLU A 792 23.38 -31.30 17.18
C GLU A 792 23.83 -32.60 16.51
N GLU A 793 24.50 -33.49 17.24
CA GLU A 793 24.92 -34.81 16.73
C GLU A 793 23.71 -35.65 16.32
N ALA A 794 22.72 -35.80 17.19
CA ALA A 794 21.51 -36.56 16.90
C ALA A 794 20.72 -36.01 15.69
N LEU A 795 20.61 -34.68 15.57
CA LEU A 795 19.94 -34.05 14.43
C LEU A 795 20.74 -34.24 13.13
N ARG A 796 22.07 -34.10 13.16
CA ARG A 796 22.90 -34.35 11.98
C ARG A 796 22.76 -35.79 11.49
N ASP A 797 22.81 -36.75 12.39
CA ASP A 797 22.63 -38.17 12.06
C ASP A 797 21.23 -38.45 11.50
N ALA A 798 20.20 -37.81 12.04
CA ALA A 798 18.84 -37.89 11.52
C ALA A 798 18.71 -37.28 10.12
N MET A 799 19.31 -36.10 9.89
CA MET A 799 19.31 -35.44 8.58
C MET A 799 20.00 -36.30 7.53
N GLU A 800 21.16 -36.87 7.83
CA GLU A 800 21.88 -37.72 6.89
C GLU A 800 21.20 -39.08 6.66
N ARG A 801 20.48 -39.61 7.64
CA ARG A 801 19.79 -40.90 7.52
C ARG A 801 18.43 -40.76 6.83
N GLU A 802 17.63 -39.79 7.26
CA GLU A 802 16.21 -39.67 6.90
C GLU A 802 15.97 -38.66 5.78
N ALA A 803 16.75 -37.58 5.69
CA ALA A 803 16.51 -36.52 4.69
C ALA A 803 17.24 -36.78 3.37
N TRP A 804 18.24 -37.67 3.32
CA TRP A 804 18.94 -37.97 2.07
C TRP A 804 18.08 -38.82 1.11
N ASP A 805 17.88 -38.35 -0.12
CA ASP A 805 17.05 -39.02 -1.13
C ASP A 805 17.85 -39.77 -2.21
N GLY A 806 19.18 -39.77 -2.09
CA GLY A 806 20.10 -40.49 -2.97
C GLY A 806 20.96 -39.59 -3.85
N GLU A 807 20.42 -38.44 -4.28
CA GLU A 807 21.16 -37.42 -5.07
C GLU A 807 21.05 -36.01 -4.50
N TRP A 808 20.04 -35.76 -3.66
CA TRP A 808 19.80 -34.49 -2.97
C TRP A 808 19.06 -34.74 -1.64
N TYR A 809 18.91 -33.70 -0.83
CA TYR A 809 18.13 -33.74 0.41
C TYR A 809 16.66 -33.42 0.17
N ARG A 810 15.76 -34.16 0.82
CA ARG A 810 14.32 -33.91 0.83
C ARG A 810 14.01 -32.53 1.42
N ARG A 811 12.81 -32.02 1.18
CA ARG A 811 12.40 -30.68 1.60
C ARG A 811 11.75 -30.66 2.97
N ALA A 812 10.77 -31.53 3.17
CA ALA A 812 9.92 -31.59 4.36
C ALA A 812 9.10 -32.89 4.39
N THR A 813 8.39 -33.13 5.49
CA THR A 813 7.31 -34.12 5.58
C THR A 813 5.98 -33.41 5.79
N PHE A 814 4.90 -33.94 5.20
CA PHE A 814 3.53 -33.59 5.57
C PHE A 814 3.17 -34.18 6.94
N ASP A 815 2.07 -33.73 7.55
CA ASP A 815 1.59 -34.24 8.84
C ASP A 815 1.24 -35.74 8.85
N ASP A 816 1.02 -36.34 7.68
CA ASP A 816 0.78 -37.78 7.51
C ASP A 816 2.08 -38.59 7.31
N GLY A 817 3.24 -37.94 7.33
CA GLY A 817 4.56 -38.52 7.11
C GLY A 817 5.00 -38.58 5.64
N THR A 818 4.16 -38.14 4.69
CA THR A 818 4.51 -38.14 3.27
C THR A 818 5.66 -37.17 3.00
N TRP A 819 6.71 -37.63 2.34
CA TRP A 819 7.86 -36.81 1.97
C TRP A 819 7.56 -35.83 0.81
N LEU A 820 8.07 -34.61 0.93
CA LEU A 820 8.13 -33.56 -0.06
C LEU A 820 9.58 -33.30 -0.49
N GLY A 821 9.85 -32.90 -1.73
CA GLY A 821 11.22 -32.70 -2.21
C GLY A 821 11.95 -34.01 -2.51
N SER A 822 11.20 -35.07 -2.82
CA SER A 822 11.71 -36.41 -3.14
C SER A 822 11.62 -36.70 -4.63
N ARG A 823 12.55 -37.50 -5.15
CA ARG A 823 12.56 -38.05 -6.51
C ARG A 823 11.29 -38.83 -6.84
N GLN A 824 10.57 -39.31 -5.82
CA GLN A 824 9.30 -40.02 -5.93
C GLN A 824 8.09 -39.09 -6.09
N ASN A 825 8.23 -37.78 -5.81
CA ASN A 825 7.13 -36.85 -6.01
C ASN A 825 6.96 -36.54 -7.51
N ASP A 826 5.73 -36.24 -7.94
CA ASP A 826 5.47 -35.77 -9.30
C ASP A 826 5.76 -34.26 -9.46
N GLU A 827 5.58 -33.50 -8.38
CA GLU A 827 5.75 -32.05 -8.28
C GLU A 827 6.64 -31.72 -7.07
N CYS A 828 7.38 -30.62 -7.12
CA CYS A 828 8.39 -30.25 -6.11
C CYS A 828 9.32 -31.43 -5.77
N ARG A 829 9.96 -31.99 -6.80
CA ARG A 829 10.90 -33.13 -6.68
C ARG A 829 12.20 -32.76 -6.01
N ILE A 830 12.64 -31.53 -6.24
CA ILE A 830 13.82 -30.94 -5.63
C ILE A 830 13.53 -29.48 -5.33
N ASP A 831 13.97 -29.02 -4.16
CA ASP A 831 13.83 -27.66 -3.66
C ASP A 831 15.20 -27.07 -3.32
N SER A 832 15.42 -25.82 -3.73
CA SER A 832 16.70 -25.11 -3.69
C SER A 832 17.20 -24.83 -2.28
N ILE A 833 16.31 -24.49 -1.34
CA ILE A 833 16.73 -23.98 -0.04
C ILE A 833 17.26 -25.10 0.85
N ALA A 834 16.69 -26.31 0.77
CA ALA A 834 17.23 -27.48 1.49
C ALA A 834 18.65 -27.83 1.02
N GLN A 835 18.94 -27.70 -0.28
CA GLN A 835 20.27 -28.03 -0.81
C GLN A 835 21.28 -26.95 -0.47
N SER A 836 20.92 -25.69 -0.69
CA SER A 836 21.80 -24.54 -0.41
C SER A 836 22.21 -24.52 1.08
N TRP A 837 21.28 -24.79 1.98
CA TRP A 837 21.56 -24.80 3.42
C TRP A 837 22.30 -26.04 3.92
N SER A 838 22.28 -27.15 3.18
CA SER A 838 23.19 -28.28 3.47
C SER A 838 24.65 -27.82 3.43
N VAL A 839 25.00 -26.94 2.48
CA VAL A 839 26.34 -26.35 2.35
C VAL A 839 26.54 -25.19 3.32
N LEU A 840 25.60 -24.23 3.38
CA LEU A 840 25.74 -23.03 4.23
C LEU A 840 25.80 -23.36 5.72
N SER A 841 25.20 -24.48 6.14
CA SER A 841 25.28 -24.93 7.52
C SER A 841 26.68 -25.43 7.91
N GLY A 842 27.46 -25.91 6.93
CA GLY A 842 28.72 -26.62 7.16
C GLY A 842 28.55 -27.93 7.93
N ALA A 843 27.32 -28.46 8.01
CA ALA A 843 26.99 -29.59 8.87
C ALA A 843 26.71 -30.90 8.11
N ALA A 844 26.34 -30.80 6.83
CA ALA A 844 26.08 -31.93 5.95
C ALA A 844 27.37 -32.70 5.60
N ASP A 845 27.22 -33.96 5.22
CA ASP A 845 28.29 -34.72 4.58
C ASP A 845 28.78 -34.00 3.31
N ALA A 846 30.09 -33.82 3.18
CA ALA A 846 30.66 -32.96 2.15
C ALA A 846 30.43 -33.49 0.73
N ASP A 847 30.48 -34.81 0.55
CA ASP A 847 30.28 -35.45 -0.76
C ASP A 847 28.80 -35.38 -1.15
N ARG A 848 27.89 -35.62 -0.21
CA ARG A 848 26.44 -35.48 -0.42
C ARG A 848 26.02 -34.04 -0.68
N ALA A 849 26.57 -33.08 0.06
CA ALA A 849 26.33 -31.65 -0.18
C ALA A 849 26.79 -31.22 -1.57
N ALA A 850 27.96 -31.68 -2.02
CA ALA A 850 28.45 -31.44 -3.37
C ALA A 850 27.53 -32.08 -4.44
N GLN A 851 27.07 -33.32 -4.20
CA GLN A 851 26.13 -34.01 -5.08
C GLN A 851 24.75 -33.31 -5.13
N ALA A 852 24.25 -32.83 -4.00
CA ALA A 852 23.01 -32.07 -3.91
C ALA A 852 23.08 -30.76 -4.69
N MET A 853 24.21 -30.03 -4.60
CA MET A 853 24.44 -28.81 -5.38
C MET A 853 24.58 -29.08 -6.87
N ALA A 854 25.21 -30.20 -7.27
CA ALA A 854 25.25 -30.61 -8.68
C ALA A 854 23.83 -30.93 -9.22
N SER A 855 22.97 -31.55 -8.40
CA SER A 855 21.56 -31.80 -8.73
C SER A 855 20.77 -30.49 -8.84
N LEU A 856 20.98 -29.55 -7.92
CA LEU A 856 20.41 -28.19 -7.98
C LEU A 856 20.82 -27.46 -9.25
N GLU A 857 22.12 -27.45 -9.58
CA GLU A 857 22.63 -26.81 -10.79
C GLU A 857 21.98 -27.40 -12.04
N LYS A 858 21.91 -28.73 -12.13
CA LYS A 858 21.31 -29.44 -13.26
C LYS A 858 19.81 -29.22 -13.42
N LEU A 859 19.05 -29.17 -12.32
CA LEU A 859 17.58 -29.23 -12.35
C LEU A 859 16.91 -27.87 -12.11
N LEU A 860 17.54 -26.97 -11.37
CA LEU A 860 16.95 -25.71 -10.92
C LEU A 860 17.59 -24.47 -11.56
N ILE A 861 18.81 -24.57 -12.10
CA ILE A 861 19.44 -23.45 -12.81
C ILE A 861 19.16 -23.58 -14.31
N ARG A 862 18.57 -22.53 -14.88
CA ARG A 862 18.27 -22.43 -16.31
C ARG A 862 18.97 -21.20 -16.89
N PRO A 863 20.23 -21.34 -17.37
CA PRO A 863 21.02 -20.22 -17.86
C PRO A 863 20.37 -19.51 -19.06
N GLU A 864 19.79 -20.29 -19.98
CA GLU A 864 19.12 -19.77 -21.19
C GLU A 864 17.92 -18.89 -20.84
N ASP A 865 17.18 -19.25 -19.78
CA ASP A 865 16.04 -18.49 -19.28
C ASP A 865 16.45 -17.37 -18.32
N ARG A 866 17.73 -17.35 -17.89
CA ARG A 866 18.27 -16.52 -16.80
C ARG A 866 17.50 -16.70 -15.47
N LEU A 867 17.23 -17.95 -15.10
CA LEU A 867 16.45 -18.30 -13.92
C LEU A 867 17.21 -19.25 -12.98
N ALA A 868 17.01 -19.00 -11.68
CA ALA A 868 17.20 -19.99 -10.63
C ALA A 868 15.81 -20.30 -10.04
N LEU A 869 15.35 -21.54 -10.18
CA LEU A 869 14.06 -21.98 -9.69
C LEU A 869 14.13 -22.28 -8.18
N LEU A 870 13.05 -21.98 -7.46
CA LEU A 870 12.92 -22.37 -6.06
C LEU A 870 12.76 -23.89 -5.92
N PHE A 871 11.92 -24.51 -6.76
CA PHE A 871 11.77 -25.96 -6.87
C PHE A 871 11.25 -26.34 -8.26
N THR A 872 11.33 -27.63 -8.59
CA THR A 872 10.80 -28.17 -9.85
C THR A 872 10.35 -29.62 -9.69
N PRO A 873 9.34 -30.10 -10.44
CA PRO A 873 8.35 -29.31 -11.19
C PRO A 873 7.51 -28.39 -10.27
N PRO A 874 6.85 -27.33 -10.79
CA PRO A 874 5.95 -26.51 -9.97
C PRO A 874 4.72 -27.32 -9.52
N PHE A 875 4.04 -26.85 -8.47
CA PHE A 875 2.77 -27.44 -8.06
C PHE A 875 1.66 -27.08 -9.04
N ASP A 876 0.80 -28.04 -9.37
CA ASP A 876 -0.38 -27.86 -10.24
C ASP A 876 -1.50 -28.83 -9.79
N LYS A 877 -1.23 -30.13 -9.85
CA LYS A 877 -2.22 -31.20 -9.66
C LYS A 877 -1.95 -32.10 -8.46
N THR A 878 -0.90 -31.85 -7.68
CA THR A 878 -0.60 -32.65 -6.48
C THR A 878 -1.82 -32.84 -5.59
N GLY A 879 -2.01 -34.08 -5.10
CA GLY A 879 -3.08 -34.43 -4.16
C GLY A 879 -2.83 -33.94 -2.73
N HIS A 880 -1.56 -33.73 -2.35
CA HIS A 880 -1.19 -33.14 -1.06
C HIS A 880 -1.14 -31.62 -1.22
N ASP A 881 -1.85 -30.89 -0.36
CA ASP A 881 -1.93 -29.43 -0.42
C ASP A 881 -0.77 -28.80 0.36
N PRO A 882 0.25 -28.21 -0.32
CA PRO A 882 1.34 -27.53 0.38
C PRO A 882 0.90 -26.21 1.00
N GLY A 883 -0.26 -25.66 0.63
CA GLY A 883 -0.69 -24.32 1.01
C GLY A 883 -0.77 -23.37 -0.17
N TYR A 884 -0.75 -22.06 0.10
CA TYR A 884 -1.03 -21.06 -0.92
C TYR A 884 0.03 -20.98 -2.03
N ILE A 885 1.19 -21.63 -1.85
CA ILE A 885 2.20 -21.75 -2.91
C ILE A 885 1.68 -22.44 -4.17
N LYS A 886 0.70 -23.34 -4.03
CA LYS A 886 0.02 -24.00 -5.16
C LYS A 886 -0.90 -23.05 -5.93
N GLY A 887 -1.25 -21.90 -5.35
CA GLY A 887 -2.03 -20.85 -6.00
C GLY A 887 -1.25 -20.03 -7.03
N TYR A 888 0.09 -20.10 -7.03
CA TYR A 888 0.91 -19.45 -8.05
C TYR A 888 0.87 -20.28 -9.35
N PRO A 889 0.47 -19.68 -10.49
CA PRO A 889 0.36 -20.43 -11.73
C PRO A 889 1.73 -20.96 -12.17
N PRO A 890 1.80 -22.21 -12.65
CA PRO A 890 3.02 -22.73 -13.24
C PRO A 890 3.39 -21.86 -14.45
N ARG A 891 4.66 -21.47 -14.58
CA ARG A 891 5.10 -20.73 -15.76
C ARG A 891 4.80 -21.58 -17.01
N PRO A 892 4.22 -21.01 -18.07
CA PRO A 892 4.20 -21.67 -19.37
C PRO A 892 5.65 -22.01 -19.75
N ALA A 893 5.88 -23.24 -20.21
CA ALA A 893 7.16 -23.66 -20.75
C ALA A 893 7.55 -22.86 -21.99
#